data_AF-A0A484AX36-F1
#
_entry.id   AF-A0A484AX36-F1
#
_cell.length_a   1.000
_cell.length_b   1.000
_cell.length_c   1.000
_cell.angle_alpha   90.00
_cell.angle_beta   90.00
_cell.angle_gamma   90.00
#
_symmetry.space_group_name_H-M   'P 1'
#
loop_
_entity.id
_entity.type
_entity.pdbx_description
1 polymer ?
#
loop_
_entity_poly.entity_id
_entity_poly.type
_entity_poly.pdbx_seq_one_letter_code
_entity_poly.pdbx_strand_id
1 'polypeptide(L)'
;ACREVFEPPNETGSANTDSKLVDETCGERNADVLQCIHNRTDMTPPVDIEKYLPCCAFSHEEKCHQTCTNVLHASKLKQRAERSDVVFARLEAGCGLPMPHLPFWQCFLTVTRKLYVPSQEGRTRQWRPELSSQGVDNEDPNKLGIDAAKRQCCEHASSHKCRRLCTQIFTNDWWETRASFDTECLEQPAEMDLRRCIESVDAPCELGCRGLSFCSNFNNRPTQLFRSCSPAHDSAAREDFSLLQQRGFIRVLGQELYIKNTTRCAPDKWQALVCALQLQPCTRVGLYNGICREDCTELLDECLDWTRQPQRPQAICDRLQPPSGMDDGEDPMPCISLRGYLKENDPAEVRNEGSGRMDLAVNSPCTFKPCNASEVCVPQRNGSQGYSCVPGCSLGQASTLNVPFGAYVRVRKISSPRSGIGLASNQLLSVEHVVCRCGIRGNVDQCQPLPSYTHVHCVLPGGRSFRHGSSFYLECNLCSCFAGEITCTKQQCRLPGYVDVNYTSLPCNCPAHYVPVCGANGNTYPSACVAKCLGLPENGFVYGACNARNACQSGSTSCPSGTQCLEKRQVCLSSMQRPCPQYICVNVSSSGCGIQHRQQLCDTAGKTHPNACSLLQGHSQLAYWGACRPEYEARNELSELVCGTNGVTYRSSFAALADFVTVDYVGRCREVGLLVSDMGRRCKTVQCPNLPSKHCLQIVPPGACCPICGGAAFRIIYSRKQLDRAYYALRGQHSSLLTLHGILQEIDHLVQVSDCQLTGFLTIEVGIFVALVPRGPPTLLQAKVCATEAEKISALISSQSPRITTNLALSALTVSHMLEPTVNGGALMPSQRISILLIGLLISRYIYI
;
A
#
# COMPACT_ATOMS: atom_id res chain seq x y z
N ALA A 1 -40.89 1.09 -15.27
CA ALA A 1 -40.06 0.90 -16.46
C ALA A 1 -39.10 2.09 -16.68
N CYS A 2 -39.32 3.03 -17.62
CA CYS A 2 -38.30 4.08 -17.91
C CYS A 2 -38.03 5.09 -16.78
N ARG A 3 -38.96 5.24 -15.82
CA ARG A 3 -38.79 6.12 -14.65
C ARG A 3 -37.83 5.54 -13.61
N GLU A 4 -37.71 4.21 -13.53
CA GLU A 4 -36.88 3.47 -12.56
C GLU A 4 -35.41 3.36 -12.99
N VAL A 5 -35.12 3.49 -14.31
CA VAL A 5 -33.74 3.49 -14.86
C VAL A 5 -32.90 4.68 -14.38
N PHE A 6 -33.55 5.75 -13.92
CA PHE A 6 -32.90 7.00 -13.52
C PHE A 6 -33.06 7.32 -12.01
N GLU A 7 -33.61 6.39 -11.23
CA GLU A 7 -33.56 6.46 -9.77
C GLU A 7 -32.20 5.92 -9.28
N PRO A 8 -31.56 6.53 -8.26
CA PRO A 8 -30.36 5.97 -7.67
C PRO A 8 -30.68 4.59 -7.08
N PRO A 9 -29.77 3.60 -7.18
CA PRO A 9 -30.01 2.27 -6.65
C PRO A 9 -30.26 2.37 -5.14
N ASN A 10 -31.41 1.87 -4.68
CA ASN A 10 -31.64 1.66 -3.27
C ASN A 10 -30.58 0.67 -2.75
N GLU A 11 -29.83 1.07 -1.72
CA GLU A 11 -28.64 0.40 -1.14
C GLU A 11 -28.86 -1.04 -0.61
N THR A 12 -30.02 -1.62 -0.84
CA THR A 12 -30.31 -3.03 -0.58
C THR A 12 -30.33 -3.82 -1.88
N GLY A 13 -29.23 -3.83 -2.64
CA GLY A 13 -28.91 -4.81 -3.70
C GLY A 13 -30.01 -5.19 -4.70
N SER A 14 -31.06 -4.39 -4.86
CA SER A 14 -32.25 -4.74 -5.65
C SER A 14 -32.29 -3.93 -6.94
N ALA A 15 -31.27 -4.09 -7.77
CA ALA A 15 -31.40 -3.76 -9.20
C ALA A 15 -32.13 -4.90 -9.97
N ASN A 16 -32.34 -6.05 -9.33
CA ASN A 16 -32.72 -7.30 -9.99
C ASN A 16 -34.22 -7.48 -10.31
N THR A 17 -35.11 -6.64 -9.77
CA THR A 17 -36.53 -6.60 -10.20
C THR A 17 -36.76 -5.62 -11.33
N ASP A 18 -35.97 -4.55 -11.40
CA ASP A 18 -36.32 -3.37 -12.20
C ASP A 18 -35.78 -3.47 -13.63
N SER A 19 -34.63 -4.14 -13.82
CA SER A 19 -34.10 -4.47 -15.16
C SER A 19 -34.88 -5.60 -15.84
N LYS A 20 -35.37 -6.59 -15.06
CA LYS A 20 -36.24 -7.66 -15.60
C LYS A 20 -37.57 -7.11 -16.08
N LEU A 21 -38.15 -6.16 -15.34
CA LEU A 21 -39.38 -5.51 -15.75
C LEU A 21 -39.19 -4.71 -17.05
N VAL A 22 -38.05 -4.05 -17.28
CA VAL A 22 -37.79 -3.32 -18.55
C VAL A 22 -37.61 -4.27 -19.73
N ASP A 23 -36.89 -5.38 -19.57
CA ASP A 23 -36.72 -6.40 -20.62
C ASP A 23 -38.03 -7.15 -20.91
N GLU A 24 -38.80 -7.51 -19.87
CA GLU A 24 -40.11 -8.17 -20.01
C GLU A 24 -41.19 -7.25 -20.60
N THR A 25 -41.13 -5.94 -20.31
CA THR A 25 -42.14 -4.98 -20.78
C THR A 25 -41.79 -4.33 -22.12
N CYS A 26 -40.51 -4.22 -22.50
CA CYS A 26 -40.05 -3.51 -23.71
C CYS A 26 -39.20 -4.36 -24.67
N GLY A 27 -38.64 -5.49 -24.22
CA GLY A 27 -37.59 -6.24 -24.92
C GLY A 27 -38.03 -6.90 -26.23
N GLU A 28 -39.29 -7.31 -26.36
CA GLU A 28 -39.72 -8.01 -27.59
C GLU A 28 -40.28 -7.10 -28.69
N ARG A 29 -40.62 -5.83 -28.42
CA ARG A 29 -41.36 -5.00 -29.40
C ARG A 29 -40.92 -3.55 -29.60
N ASN A 30 -39.97 -3.01 -28.85
CA ASN A 30 -39.57 -1.61 -29.02
C ASN A 30 -38.05 -1.40 -28.91
N ALA A 31 -37.33 -1.73 -29.98
CA ALA A 31 -35.91 -1.42 -30.15
C ALA A 31 -35.61 0.08 -29.96
N ASP A 32 -36.55 0.95 -30.30
CA ASP A 32 -36.44 2.40 -30.16
C ASP A 32 -36.35 2.88 -28.69
N VAL A 33 -36.94 2.13 -27.75
CA VAL A 33 -36.91 2.45 -26.32
C VAL A 33 -35.56 2.06 -25.71
N LEU A 34 -35.03 0.89 -26.07
CA LEU A 34 -33.69 0.44 -25.67
C LEU A 34 -32.59 1.35 -26.25
N GLN A 35 -32.75 1.76 -27.51
CA GLN A 35 -31.83 2.71 -28.15
C GLN A 35 -31.89 4.12 -27.54
N CYS A 36 -33.05 4.53 -27.01
CA CYS A 36 -33.19 5.79 -26.28
C CYS A 36 -32.42 5.80 -24.95
N ILE A 37 -32.41 4.66 -24.24
CA ILE A 37 -31.66 4.42 -23.00
C ILE A 37 -30.15 4.41 -23.28
N HIS A 38 -29.71 3.65 -24.29
CA HIS A 38 -28.31 3.59 -24.73
C HIS A 38 -27.75 4.97 -25.11
N ASN A 39 -28.54 5.77 -25.84
CA ASN A 39 -28.12 7.12 -26.22
C ASN A 39 -28.04 8.09 -25.02
N ARG A 40 -28.66 7.78 -23.86
CA ARG A 40 -28.69 8.67 -22.68
C ARG A 40 -27.49 8.46 -21.76
N THR A 41 -26.81 7.33 -21.87
CA THR A 41 -25.63 6.96 -21.08
C THR A 41 -24.31 7.28 -21.78
N ASP A 42 -24.31 7.55 -23.09
CA ASP A 42 -23.14 8.04 -23.84
C ASP A 42 -22.85 9.52 -23.52
N MET A 43 -22.04 9.77 -22.50
CA MET A 43 -21.43 11.08 -22.22
C MET A 43 -20.42 11.45 -23.32
N THR A 44 -20.85 12.21 -24.33
CA THR A 44 -19.98 12.90 -25.31
C THR A 44 -20.07 14.43 -25.16
N PRO A 45 -19.03 15.19 -25.57
CA PRO A 45 -18.64 16.46 -24.94
C PRO A 45 -19.64 17.62 -25.14
N PRO A 46 -19.63 18.64 -24.23
CA PRO A 46 -20.54 19.77 -24.32
C PRO A 46 -20.09 20.70 -25.45
N VAL A 47 -20.86 20.74 -26.54
CA VAL A 47 -20.61 21.65 -27.67
C VAL A 47 -21.30 23.02 -27.45
N ASP A 48 -22.08 23.23 -26.38
CA ASP A 48 -22.82 24.49 -26.20
C ASP A 48 -23.07 24.88 -24.73
N ILE A 49 -22.11 25.60 -24.13
CA ILE A 49 -22.08 26.00 -22.70
C ILE A 49 -23.28 26.90 -22.33
N GLU A 50 -23.84 27.65 -23.29
CA GLU A 50 -24.96 28.58 -23.03
C GLU A 50 -26.25 27.88 -22.61
N LYS A 51 -26.43 26.62 -23.01
CA LYS A 51 -27.62 25.86 -22.66
C LYS A 51 -27.63 25.33 -21.23
N TYR A 52 -26.47 25.31 -20.58
CA TYR A 52 -26.30 24.81 -19.20
C TYR A 52 -26.39 25.91 -18.14
N LEU A 53 -26.27 27.18 -18.53
CA LEU A 53 -26.36 28.32 -17.60
C LEU A 53 -27.67 28.35 -16.78
N PRO A 54 -28.84 28.07 -17.37
CA PRO A 54 -30.10 28.01 -16.63
C PRO A 54 -30.12 26.90 -15.57
N CYS A 55 -29.28 25.87 -15.69
CA CYS A 55 -29.24 24.77 -14.73
C CYS A 55 -28.68 25.18 -13.37
N CYS A 56 -27.85 26.21 -13.31
CA CYS A 56 -27.32 26.71 -12.04
C CYS A 56 -28.43 27.20 -11.10
N ALA A 57 -29.55 27.69 -11.65
CA ALA A 57 -30.69 28.19 -10.88
C ALA A 57 -31.49 27.09 -10.14
N PHE A 58 -31.26 25.80 -10.45
CA PHE A 58 -31.91 24.67 -9.78
C PHE A 58 -31.15 24.16 -8.54
N SER A 59 -30.04 24.82 -8.17
CA SER A 59 -29.35 24.52 -6.91
C SER A 59 -29.96 25.32 -5.75
N HIS A 60 -30.29 24.63 -4.66
CA HIS A 60 -30.76 25.23 -3.41
C HIS A 60 -29.61 25.74 -2.52
N GLU A 61 -28.37 25.38 -2.84
CA GLU A 61 -27.18 25.85 -2.12
C GLU A 61 -26.57 27.08 -2.82
N GLU A 62 -26.50 28.19 -2.09
CA GLU A 62 -25.98 29.46 -2.61
C GLU A 62 -24.50 29.37 -3.02
N LYS A 63 -23.73 28.52 -2.32
CA LYS A 63 -22.33 28.20 -2.66
C LYS A 63 -22.24 27.46 -4.01
N CYS A 64 -23.07 26.45 -4.22
CA CYS A 64 -23.10 25.71 -5.48
C CYS A 64 -23.60 26.58 -6.64
N HIS A 65 -24.63 27.40 -6.43
CA HIS A 65 -25.15 28.32 -7.45
C HIS A 65 -24.04 29.24 -7.96
N GLN A 66 -23.28 29.88 -7.07
CA GLN A 66 -22.15 30.75 -7.40
C GLN A 66 -21.00 29.99 -8.07
N THR A 67 -20.62 28.81 -7.57
CA THR A 67 -19.59 27.98 -8.20
C THR A 67 -20.00 27.60 -9.62
N CYS A 68 -21.26 27.21 -9.82
CA CYS A 68 -21.79 26.83 -11.12
C CYS A 68 -21.76 27.98 -12.14
N THR A 69 -22.23 29.17 -11.75
CA THR A 69 -22.20 30.33 -12.65
C THR A 69 -20.76 30.70 -13.00
N ASN A 70 -19.87 30.71 -12.02
CA ASN A 70 -18.46 31.04 -12.22
C ASN A 70 -17.74 30.04 -13.14
N VAL A 71 -17.98 28.73 -12.96
CA VAL A 71 -17.38 27.67 -13.79
C VAL A 71 -17.88 27.75 -15.23
N LEU A 72 -19.18 27.96 -15.46
CA LEU A 72 -19.76 28.07 -16.80
C LEU A 72 -19.41 29.39 -17.50
N HIS A 73 -19.31 30.51 -16.77
CA HIS A 73 -18.83 31.77 -17.35
C HIS A 73 -17.32 31.73 -17.66
N ALA A 74 -16.51 31.10 -16.82
CA ALA A 74 -15.08 30.93 -17.06
C ALA A 74 -14.79 30.01 -18.26
N SER A 75 -15.60 28.97 -18.47
CA SER A 75 -15.48 28.10 -19.64
C SER A 75 -15.95 28.81 -20.91
N LYS A 76 -16.99 29.66 -20.84
CA LYS A 76 -17.42 30.54 -21.95
C LYS A 76 -16.32 31.52 -22.40
N LEU A 77 -15.61 32.14 -21.46
CA LEU A 77 -14.54 33.11 -21.74
C LEU A 77 -13.30 32.50 -22.43
N LYS A 78 -13.07 31.19 -22.27
CA LYS A 78 -11.88 30.51 -22.80
C LYS A 78 -12.00 29.97 -24.22
N GLN A 79 -13.18 30.06 -24.88
CA GLN A 79 -13.44 29.56 -26.25
C GLN A 79 -12.81 28.19 -26.58
N ARG A 80 -12.72 27.29 -25.61
CA ARG A 80 -12.27 25.91 -25.78
C ARG A 80 -13.43 24.98 -25.47
N ALA A 81 -13.64 23.98 -26.32
CA ALA A 81 -14.48 22.84 -25.99
C ALA A 81 -13.82 22.08 -24.83
N GLU A 82 -14.15 22.45 -23.59
CA GLU A 82 -13.76 21.70 -22.39
C GLU A 82 -14.61 20.42 -22.33
N ARG A 83 -13.98 19.28 -22.01
CA ARG A 83 -14.68 18.00 -21.86
C ARG A 83 -15.63 18.07 -20.65
N SER A 84 -16.76 17.34 -20.70
CA SER A 84 -17.81 17.39 -19.67
C SER A 84 -17.32 16.97 -18.29
N ASP A 85 -16.49 15.93 -18.22
CA ASP A 85 -15.79 15.46 -17.01
C ASP A 85 -15.02 16.57 -16.27
N VAL A 86 -14.37 17.47 -17.01
CA VAL A 86 -13.62 18.61 -16.42
C VAL A 86 -14.57 19.66 -15.82
N VAL A 87 -15.73 19.87 -16.46
CA VAL A 87 -16.76 20.78 -15.95
C VAL A 87 -17.43 20.16 -14.72
N PHE A 88 -17.78 18.87 -14.77
CA PHE A 88 -18.34 18.12 -13.64
C PHE A 88 -17.39 18.10 -12.44
N ALA A 89 -16.11 17.78 -12.62
CA ALA A 89 -15.11 17.79 -11.55
C ALA A 89 -14.91 19.18 -10.89
N ARG A 90 -15.06 20.27 -11.65
CA ARG A 90 -15.00 21.64 -11.10
C ARG A 90 -16.30 22.03 -10.38
N LEU A 91 -17.43 21.53 -10.85
CA LEU A 91 -18.72 21.70 -10.19
C LEU A 91 -18.76 20.89 -8.89
N GLU A 92 -18.14 19.70 -8.83
CA GLU A 92 -18.06 18.86 -7.63
C GLU A 92 -17.44 19.58 -6.44
N ALA A 93 -16.45 20.45 -6.68
CA ALA A 93 -15.80 21.25 -5.63
C ALA A 93 -16.74 22.24 -4.92
N GLY A 94 -17.88 22.60 -5.52
CA GLY A 94 -18.88 23.50 -4.93
C GLY A 94 -20.30 22.94 -4.82
N CYS A 95 -20.62 21.87 -5.55
CA CYS A 95 -21.96 21.30 -5.71
C CYS A 95 -22.06 19.82 -5.30
N GLY A 96 -20.96 19.21 -4.84
CA GLY A 96 -20.92 17.80 -4.46
C GLY A 96 -20.93 16.84 -5.65
N LEU A 97 -20.97 15.54 -5.38
CA LEU A 97 -20.98 14.51 -6.43
C LEU A 97 -22.25 14.60 -7.31
N PRO A 98 -22.17 14.25 -8.60
CA PRO A 98 -23.30 14.32 -9.51
C PRO A 98 -24.38 13.28 -9.17
N MET A 99 -25.38 13.71 -8.41
CA MET A 99 -26.51 12.88 -7.97
C MET A 99 -27.74 13.10 -8.86
N PRO A 100 -28.20 12.10 -9.65
CA PRO A 100 -29.30 12.26 -10.62
C PRO A 100 -30.67 12.63 -10.03
N HIS A 101 -30.85 12.46 -8.72
CA HIS A 101 -32.08 12.82 -8.01
C HIS A 101 -32.15 14.32 -7.65
N LEU A 102 -31.03 15.05 -7.74
CA LEU A 102 -31.00 16.48 -7.44
C LEU A 102 -31.42 17.29 -8.70
N PRO A 103 -32.37 18.25 -8.58
CA PRO A 103 -32.88 19.04 -9.71
C PRO A 103 -31.78 19.74 -10.52
N PHE A 104 -30.75 20.23 -9.82
CA PHE A 104 -29.54 20.79 -10.39
C PHE A 104 -28.86 19.83 -11.39
N TRP A 105 -28.48 18.63 -10.94
CA TRP A 105 -27.79 17.64 -11.77
C TRP A 105 -28.70 17.06 -12.86
N GLN A 106 -29.99 16.92 -12.57
CA GLN A 106 -31.00 16.50 -13.54
C GLN A 106 -31.08 17.42 -14.76
N CYS A 107 -30.98 18.73 -14.53
CA CYS A 107 -30.92 19.71 -15.62
C CYS A 107 -29.64 19.53 -16.45
N PHE A 108 -28.47 19.43 -15.82
CA PHE A 108 -27.20 19.18 -16.52
C PHE A 108 -27.20 17.89 -17.36
N LEU A 109 -27.92 16.86 -16.93
CA LEU A 109 -28.00 15.59 -17.65
C LEU A 109 -29.00 15.60 -18.82
N THR A 110 -29.82 16.65 -18.98
CA THR A 110 -30.94 16.71 -19.94
C THR A 110 -30.84 17.81 -20.99
N VAL A 111 -29.94 18.78 -20.82
CA VAL A 111 -29.78 19.98 -21.67
C VAL A 111 -29.46 19.72 -23.16
N THR A 112 -28.86 18.58 -23.52
CA THR A 112 -28.35 18.34 -24.89
C THR A 112 -29.32 17.71 -25.88
N ARG A 113 -30.59 17.46 -25.55
CA ARG A 113 -31.53 16.87 -26.54
C ARG A 113 -32.59 17.86 -27.04
N LYS A 114 -32.62 18.05 -28.37
CA LYS A 114 -33.77 18.56 -29.12
C LYS A 114 -34.89 17.53 -29.07
N LEU A 115 -36.07 17.96 -28.62
CA LEU A 115 -37.34 17.34 -29.01
C LEU A 115 -37.47 17.36 -30.54
N TYR A 116 -37.93 16.28 -31.16
CA TYR A 116 -38.54 16.29 -32.49
C TYR A 116 -40.06 16.08 -32.32
N VAL A 117 -40.84 17.09 -32.71
CA VAL A 117 -42.31 17.08 -32.89
C VAL A 117 -42.55 16.90 -34.40
N PRO A 118 -43.56 16.13 -34.85
CA PRO A 118 -43.67 15.73 -36.25
C PRO A 118 -44.10 16.89 -37.15
N SER A 119 -43.48 17.00 -38.33
CA SER A 119 -44.04 17.73 -39.47
C SER A 119 -43.60 17.10 -40.80
N GLN A 120 -44.45 17.30 -41.80
CA GLN A 120 -44.58 16.63 -43.08
C GLN A 120 -43.34 16.63 -44.00
N GLU A 121 -43.32 15.57 -44.84
CA GLU A 121 -42.83 15.47 -46.23
C GLU A 121 -41.51 16.14 -46.66
N GLY A 122 -40.59 15.30 -47.17
CA GLY A 122 -39.79 15.66 -48.34
C GLY A 122 -38.28 15.40 -48.29
N ARG A 123 -37.85 14.35 -49.01
CA ARG A 123 -36.60 14.21 -49.79
C ARG A 123 -35.24 14.08 -49.08
N THR A 124 -34.74 12.84 -49.13
CA THR A 124 -33.40 12.38 -49.60
C THR A 124 -32.13 13.19 -49.26
N ARG A 125 -31.15 12.57 -48.58
CA ARG A 125 -29.86 12.09 -49.14
C ARG A 125 -28.87 11.61 -48.05
N GLN A 126 -28.65 10.30 -48.05
CA GLN A 126 -27.36 9.58 -48.08
C GLN A 126 -26.07 10.38 -47.87
N TRP A 127 -25.27 10.03 -46.85
CA TRP A 127 -23.80 10.09 -46.86
C TRP A 127 -23.20 9.07 -45.87
N ARG A 128 -22.69 7.95 -46.41
CA ARG A 128 -21.53 7.23 -45.87
C ARG A 128 -20.27 7.85 -46.49
N PRO A 129 -19.12 7.81 -45.83
CA PRO A 129 -17.89 7.56 -46.58
C PRO A 129 -17.10 6.39 -45.99
N GLU A 130 -16.87 5.39 -46.84
CA GLU A 130 -15.73 4.48 -46.77
C GLU A 130 -14.53 5.06 -47.56
N LEU A 131 -13.36 4.47 -47.27
CA LEU A 131 -12.04 4.57 -47.92
C LEU A 131 -11.18 5.82 -47.60
N SER A 132 -9.96 5.67 -47.09
CA SER A 132 -8.85 5.06 -47.83
C SER A 132 -7.58 5.08 -46.97
N SER A 133 -6.71 4.13 -47.26
CA SER A 133 -5.39 3.88 -46.71
C SER A 133 -4.35 4.96 -47.05
N GLN A 134 -3.51 5.37 -46.09
CA GLN A 134 -2.04 5.44 -46.19
C GLN A 134 -1.45 5.94 -44.86
N GLY A 135 -0.32 5.35 -44.47
CA GLY A 135 0.18 5.35 -43.10
C GLY A 135 0.56 6.70 -42.50
N VAL A 136 0.42 6.76 -41.19
CA VAL A 136 1.33 7.29 -40.16
C VAL A 136 0.70 6.80 -38.85
N ASP A 137 1.47 6.08 -38.03
CA ASP A 137 1.06 5.63 -36.69
C ASP A 137 0.71 6.84 -35.82
N ASN A 138 -0.56 7.23 -35.82
CA ASN A 138 -1.11 8.13 -34.80
C ASN A 138 -1.56 7.26 -33.63
N GLU A 139 -0.90 7.48 -32.50
CA GLU A 139 -1.08 6.75 -31.25
C GLU A 139 -2.53 6.79 -30.77
N ASP A 140 -3.10 5.60 -30.60
CA ASP A 140 -4.41 5.38 -30.00
C ASP A 140 -4.40 5.86 -28.52
N PRO A 141 -5.27 6.77 -28.08
CA PRO A 141 -5.25 7.36 -26.74
C PRO A 141 -5.69 6.40 -25.61
N ASN A 142 -6.08 5.16 -25.90
CA ASN A 142 -6.66 4.21 -24.93
C ASN A 142 -5.77 3.00 -24.60
N LYS A 143 -4.46 3.19 -24.41
CA LYS A 143 -3.53 2.07 -24.09
C LYS A 143 -3.72 1.47 -22.68
N LEU A 144 -4.35 2.17 -21.74
CA LEU A 144 -4.51 1.72 -20.34
C LEU A 144 -5.90 1.15 -20.01
N GLY A 145 -6.93 1.39 -20.84
CA GLY A 145 -8.32 1.01 -20.57
C GLY A 145 -8.96 1.81 -19.44
N ILE A 146 -10.08 1.32 -18.89
CA ILE A 146 -10.88 2.02 -17.87
C ILE A 146 -10.13 2.18 -16.54
N ASP A 147 -9.63 1.09 -15.97
CA ASP A 147 -8.89 1.11 -14.70
C ASP A 147 -7.80 0.02 -14.67
N ALA A 148 -6.56 0.42 -14.95
CA ALA A 148 -5.43 -0.50 -14.98
C ALA A 148 -5.02 -0.97 -13.57
N ALA A 149 -5.35 -0.23 -12.51
CA ALA A 149 -5.06 -0.63 -11.13
C ALA A 149 -6.01 -1.74 -10.68
N LYS A 150 -7.33 -1.57 -10.86
CA LYS A 150 -8.31 -2.62 -10.56
C LYS A 150 -8.15 -3.84 -11.44
N ARG A 151 -7.67 -3.69 -12.69
CA ARG A 151 -7.34 -4.84 -13.54
C ARG A 151 -6.27 -5.75 -12.93
N GLN A 152 -5.34 -5.23 -12.14
CA GLN A 152 -4.35 -6.06 -11.44
C GLN A 152 -5.01 -6.93 -10.37
N CYS A 153 -6.11 -6.47 -9.78
CA CYS A 153 -6.88 -7.26 -8.82
C CYS A 153 -7.53 -8.50 -9.41
N CYS A 154 -7.78 -8.54 -10.72
CA CYS A 154 -8.42 -9.69 -11.36
C CYS A 154 -7.62 -11.00 -11.21
N GLU A 155 -6.31 -10.93 -10.94
CA GLU A 155 -5.49 -12.12 -10.67
C GLU A 155 -5.72 -12.72 -9.28
N HIS A 156 -6.30 -11.95 -8.35
CA HIS A 156 -6.73 -12.44 -7.04
C HIS A 156 -8.07 -13.17 -7.07
N ALA A 157 -8.70 -13.27 -8.25
CA ALA A 157 -9.94 -14.01 -8.41
C ALA A 157 -9.70 -15.52 -8.29
N SER A 158 -10.47 -16.16 -7.41
CA SER A 158 -10.45 -17.60 -7.18
C SER A 158 -11.02 -18.36 -8.38
N SER A 159 -12.10 -17.85 -8.98
CA SER A 159 -12.80 -18.43 -10.12
C SER A 159 -12.32 -17.86 -11.45
N HIS A 160 -12.13 -18.73 -12.44
CA HIS A 160 -11.84 -18.34 -13.81
C HIS A 160 -12.95 -17.46 -14.42
N LYS A 161 -14.22 -17.67 -14.03
CA LYS A 161 -15.36 -16.86 -14.49
C LYS A 161 -15.21 -15.41 -14.02
N CYS A 162 -14.91 -15.23 -12.73
CA CYS A 162 -14.75 -13.92 -12.11
C CYS A 162 -13.51 -13.19 -12.58
N ARG A 163 -12.39 -13.90 -12.78
CA ARG A 163 -11.19 -13.32 -13.42
C ARG A 163 -11.48 -12.74 -14.81
N ARG A 164 -12.26 -13.46 -15.63
CA ARG A 164 -12.63 -13.03 -16.98
C ARG A 164 -13.54 -11.80 -16.95
N LEU A 165 -14.63 -11.85 -16.17
CA LEU A 165 -15.56 -10.73 -16.02
C LEU A 165 -14.84 -9.47 -15.51
N CYS A 166 -14.02 -9.60 -14.45
CA CYS A 166 -13.20 -8.52 -13.91
C CYS A 166 -12.30 -7.90 -14.99
N THR A 167 -11.62 -8.72 -15.79
CA THR A 167 -10.72 -8.24 -16.83
C THR A 167 -11.47 -7.49 -17.93
N GLN A 168 -12.66 -7.95 -18.33
CA GLN A 168 -13.50 -7.29 -19.34
C GLN A 168 -13.97 -5.91 -18.87
N ILE A 169 -14.49 -5.85 -17.64
CA ILE A 169 -15.04 -4.65 -16.98
C ILE A 169 -14.01 -3.53 -16.90
N PHE A 170 -12.78 -3.84 -16.49
CA PHE A 170 -11.76 -2.81 -16.33
C PHE A 170 -10.95 -2.54 -17.60
N THR A 171 -11.28 -3.20 -18.71
CA THR A 171 -10.65 -2.94 -20.02
C THR A 171 -11.50 -1.98 -20.84
N ASN A 172 -12.64 -2.44 -21.39
CA ASN A 172 -13.48 -1.65 -22.31
C ASN A 172 -15.01 -1.90 -22.16
N ASP A 173 -15.46 -3.05 -21.61
CA ASP A 173 -16.87 -3.50 -21.69
C ASP A 173 -17.57 -3.43 -20.31
N TRP A 174 -17.46 -2.29 -19.63
CA TRP A 174 -17.92 -2.12 -18.24
C TRP A 174 -19.43 -2.31 -18.05
N TRP A 175 -20.27 -1.77 -18.95
CA TRP A 175 -21.71 -1.63 -18.69
C TRP A 175 -22.49 -2.95 -18.74
N GLU A 176 -22.30 -3.75 -19.80
CA GLU A 176 -23.08 -4.99 -20.01
C GLU A 176 -22.76 -6.09 -19.00
N THR A 177 -21.52 -6.11 -18.49
CA THR A 177 -21.04 -7.20 -17.62
C THR A 177 -21.04 -6.85 -16.13
N ARG A 178 -21.34 -5.59 -15.78
CA ARG A 178 -21.24 -5.08 -14.39
C ARG A 178 -22.18 -5.80 -13.43
N ALA A 179 -23.46 -5.90 -13.78
CA ALA A 179 -24.47 -6.50 -12.90
C ALA A 179 -24.15 -7.99 -12.60
N SER A 180 -23.71 -8.74 -13.61
CA SER A 180 -23.27 -10.12 -13.43
C SER A 180 -22.01 -10.22 -12.58
N PHE A 181 -21.05 -9.30 -12.74
CA PHE A 181 -19.84 -9.32 -11.93
C PHE A 181 -20.09 -9.00 -10.45
N ASP A 182 -20.94 -8.01 -10.17
CA ASP A 182 -21.24 -7.65 -8.79
C ASP A 182 -21.93 -8.81 -8.06
N THR A 183 -22.96 -9.41 -8.67
CA THR A 183 -23.75 -10.52 -8.08
C THR A 183 -23.04 -11.87 -8.07
N GLU A 184 -22.37 -12.24 -9.16
CA GLU A 184 -21.75 -13.56 -9.30
C GLU A 184 -20.32 -13.63 -8.76
N CYS A 185 -19.70 -12.49 -8.47
CA CYS A 185 -18.31 -12.42 -7.98
C CYS A 185 -18.17 -11.61 -6.69
N LEU A 186 -18.48 -10.32 -6.67
CA LEU A 186 -18.21 -9.48 -5.49
C LEU A 186 -19.06 -9.86 -4.27
N GLU A 187 -20.28 -10.35 -4.49
CA GLU A 187 -21.14 -10.87 -3.42
C GLU A 187 -20.75 -12.29 -2.95
N GLN A 188 -19.88 -13.00 -3.67
CA GLN A 188 -19.52 -14.38 -3.31
C GLN A 188 -18.42 -14.43 -2.25
N PRO A 189 -18.60 -15.18 -1.15
CA PRO A 189 -17.58 -15.30 -0.10
C PRO A 189 -16.32 -16.07 -0.55
N ALA A 190 -16.35 -16.74 -1.70
CA ALA A 190 -15.18 -17.38 -2.28
C ALA A 190 -14.22 -16.39 -2.99
N GLU A 191 -14.69 -15.18 -3.30
CA GLU A 191 -13.95 -14.14 -4.06
C GLU A 191 -13.50 -12.97 -3.16
N MET A 192 -13.28 -13.26 -1.87
CA MET A 192 -12.92 -12.24 -0.87
C MET A 192 -11.64 -11.49 -1.20
N ASP A 193 -10.61 -12.18 -1.73
CA ASP A 193 -9.34 -11.55 -2.10
C ASP A 193 -9.48 -10.58 -3.29
N LEU A 194 -10.30 -10.95 -4.28
CA LEU A 194 -10.65 -10.08 -5.39
C LEU A 194 -11.37 -8.82 -4.90
N ARG A 195 -12.43 -8.98 -4.09
CA ARG A 195 -13.20 -7.86 -3.54
C ARG A 195 -12.32 -6.94 -2.71
N ARG A 196 -11.55 -7.51 -1.77
CA ARG A 196 -10.61 -6.78 -0.91
C ARG A 196 -9.60 -5.97 -1.72
N CYS A 197 -9.06 -6.54 -2.80
CA CYS A 197 -8.12 -5.85 -3.66
C CYS A 197 -8.78 -4.65 -4.34
N ILE A 198 -9.96 -4.82 -4.95
CA ILE A 198 -10.70 -3.74 -5.63
C ILE A 198 -11.01 -2.61 -4.64
N GLU A 199 -11.55 -2.94 -3.47
CA GLU A 199 -11.83 -1.96 -2.41
C GLU A 199 -10.56 -1.20 -1.99
N SER A 200 -9.38 -1.85 -1.96
CA SER A 200 -8.10 -1.20 -1.65
C SER A 200 -7.63 -0.19 -2.70
N VAL A 201 -8.04 -0.37 -3.96
CA VAL A 201 -7.77 0.60 -5.02
C VAL A 201 -8.69 1.81 -4.87
N ASP A 202 -9.97 1.56 -4.60
CA ASP A 202 -10.98 2.60 -4.42
C ASP A 202 -10.69 3.49 -3.21
N ALA A 203 -10.47 2.86 -2.05
CA ALA A 203 -10.22 3.53 -0.79
C ALA A 203 -9.19 2.74 0.05
N PRO A 204 -7.92 3.19 0.11
CA PRO A 204 -6.89 2.55 0.92
C PRO A 204 -7.13 2.82 2.41
N CYS A 205 -6.74 1.88 3.26
CA CYS A 205 -6.80 2.05 4.71
C CYS A 205 -5.78 3.10 5.17
N GLU A 206 -6.22 4.16 5.83
CA GLU A 206 -5.40 5.24 6.38
C GLU A 206 -5.63 5.39 7.89
N LEU A 207 -4.71 6.07 8.59
CA LEU A 207 -4.72 6.19 10.05
C LEU A 207 -5.76 7.20 10.56
N GLY A 208 -6.67 6.72 11.40
CA GLY A 208 -7.58 7.51 12.23
C GLY A 208 -8.67 8.28 11.49
N CYS A 209 -9.77 8.56 12.20
CA CYS A 209 -10.78 9.53 11.78
C CYS A 209 -10.82 10.73 12.72
N ARG A 210 -11.19 11.91 12.20
CA ARG A 210 -11.40 13.16 12.96
C ARG A 210 -12.57 13.94 12.39
N GLY A 211 -13.32 14.63 13.26
CA GLY A 211 -14.35 15.58 12.85
C GLY A 211 -15.70 14.96 12.42
N LEU A 212 -15.97 13.71 12.79
CA LEU A 212 -17.26 13.04 12.53
C LEU A 212 -18.28 13.47 13.58
N SER A 213 -19.55 13.62 13.18
CA SER A 213 -20.64 14.06 14.05
C SER A 213 -21.57 12.92 14.45
N PHE A 214 -22.05 12.13 13.48
CA PHE A 214 -22.95 10.99 13.74
C PHE A 214 -22.18 9.77 14.24
N CYS A 215 -21.03 9.49 13.63
CA CYS A 215 -20.12 8.41 14.01
C CYS A 215 -19.05 8.91 15.00
N SER A 216 -19.45 9.69 16.02
CA SER A 216 -18.50 10.32 16.96
C SER A 216 -17.60 9.32 17.69
N ASN A 217 -18.12 8.11 17.98
CA ASN A 217 -17.37 7.02 18.63
C ASN A 217 -16.13 6.56 17.84
N PHE A 218 -16.05 6.88 16.54
CA PHE A 218 -14.92 6.55 15.65
C PHE A 218 -13.85 7.65 15.61
N ASN A 219 -14.14 8.84 16.15
CA ASN A 219 -13.15 9.92 16.23
C ASN A 219 -12.04 9.60 17.24
N ASN A 220 -10.89 10.26 17.06
CA ASN A 220 -9.78 10.26 18.02
C ASN A 220 -9.18 8.87 18.28
N ARG A 221 -9.17 8.02 17.24
CA ARG A 221 -8.52 6.69 17.25
C ARG A 221 -7.30 6.67 16.31
N PRO A 222 -6.19 7.34 16.67
CA PRO A 222 -5.03 7.53 15.79
C PRO A 222 -4.23 6.26 15.45
N THR A 223 -4.47 5.15 16.16
CA THR A 223 -3.78 3.85 15.97
C THR A 223 -4.65 2.80 15.28
N GLN A 224 -5.81 3.21 14.76
CA GLN A 224 -6.72 2.36 14.00
C GLN A 224 -6.75 2.82 12.54
N LEU A 225 -7.09 1.89 11.65
CA LEU A 225 -7.08 2.10 10.20
C LEU A 225 -8.51 2.16 9.68
N PHE A 226 -8.77 3.04 8.72
CA PHE A 226 -10.07 3.26 8.10
C PHE A 226 -9.91 3.57 6.61
N ARG A 227 -10.81 3.08 5.76
CA ARG A 227 -10.78 3.41 4.31
C ARG A 227 -11.40 4.76 4.02
N SER A 228 -12.42 5.12 4.79
CA SER A 228 -13.20 6.33 4.60
C SER A 228 -13.36 7.09 5.91
N CYS A 229 -12.82 8.31 5.97
CA CYS A 229 -13.00 9.23 7.10
C CYS A 229 -13.33 10.63 6.56
N SER A 230 -14.50 10.79 5.94
CA SER A 230 -14.96 12.10 5.47
C SER A 230 -16.33 12.47 6.04
N PRO A 231 -16.64 13.78 6.16
CA PRO A 231 -17.97 14.24 6.56
C PRO A 231 -19.10 13.70 5.68
N ALA A 232 -18.82 13.41 4.39
CA ALA A 232 -19.79 12.83 3.47
C ALA A 232 -20.15 11.37 3.84
N HIS A 233 -19.19 10.57 4.33
CA HIS A 233 -19.47 9.22 4.83
C HIS A 233 -20.18 9.25 6.19
N ASP A 234 -19.93 10.28 7.01
CA ASP A 234 -20.66 10.51 8.26
C ASP A 234 -22.13 10.84 8.01
N SER A 235 -22.42 11.67 6.99
CA SER A 235 -23.80 11.97 6.59
C SER A 235 -24.48 10.75 5.96
N ALA A 236 -23.79 9.99 5.11
CA ALA A 236 -24.32 8.75 4.54
C ALA A 236 -24.70 7.75 5.64
N ALA A 237 -23.83 7.54 6.64
CA ALA A 237 -24.14 6.67 7.77
C ALA A 237 -25.41 7.09 8.53
N ARG A 238 -25.67 8.39 8.65
CA ARG A 238 -26.91 8.89 9.28
C ARG A 238 -28.14 8.56 8.44
N GLU A 239 -28.03 8.71 7.12
CA GLU A 239 -29.11 8.43 6.17
C GLU A 239 -29.45 6.93 6.16
N ASP A 240 -28.44 6.06 6.05
CA ASP A 240 -28.58 4.60 6.10
C ASP A 240 -29.27 4.13 7.38
N PHE A 241 -28.90 4.71 8.53
CA PHE A 241 -29.51 4.36 9.81
C PHE A 241 -31.00 4.77 9.86
N SER A 242 -31.35 5.92 9.29
CA SER A 242 -32.74 6.35 9.14
C SER A 242 -33.51 5.44 8.18
N LEU A 243 -32.91 5.04 7.06
CA LEU A 243 -33.53 4.12 6.10
C LEU A 243 -33.75 2.74 6.70
N LEU A 244 -32.81 2.24 7.49
CA LEU A 244 -32.93 0.99 8.23
C LEU A 244 -34.13 1.01 9.18
N GLN A 245 -34.33 2.13 9.90
CA GLN A 245 -35.48 2.33 10.80
C GLN A 245 -36.82 2.35 10.05
N GLN A 246 -36.84 2.87 8.81
CA GLN A 246 -38.06 2.95 7.99
C GLN A 246 -38.40 1.61 7.31
N ARG A 247 -37.40 0.92 6.76
CA ARG A 247 -37.59 -0.32 5.99
C ARG A 247 -37.78 -1.55 6.88
N GLY A 248 -37.08 -1.61 8.02
CA GLY A 248 -37.14 -2.76 8.92
C GLY A 248 -36.46 -4.03 8.38
N PHE A 249 -35.65 -3.93 7.32
CA PHE A 249 -34.81 -5.02 6.83
C PHE A 249 -33.47 -4.48 6.32
N ILE A 250 -32.43 -5.31 6.38
CA ILE A 250 -31.11 -5.06 5.78
C ILE A 250 -30.83 -6.14 4.73
N ARG A 251 -30.14 -5.80 3.65
CA ARG A 251 -29.71 -6.80 2.67
C ARG A 251 -28.23 -7.09 2.82
N VAL A 252 -27.88 -8.37 2.96
CA VAL A 252 -26.51 -8.84 3.16
C VAL A 252 -26.26 -10.03 2.24
N LEU A 253 -25.23 -9.93 1.38
CA LEU A 253 -24.88 -10.95 0.36
C LEU A 253 -26.09 -11.39 -0.48
N GLY A 254 -26.88 -10.42 -0.96
CA GLY A 254 -28.07 -10.69 -1.75
C GLY A 254 -29.31 -11.17 -0.98
N GLN A 255 -29.23 -11.44 0.33
CA GLN A 255 -30.33 -11.91 1.18
C GLN A 255 -30.91 -10.79 2.05
N GLU A 256 -32.25 -10.69 2.13
CA GLU A 256 -32.93 -9.77 3.05
C GLU A 256 -33.02 -10.37 4.46
N LEU A 257 -32.60 -9.61 5.46
CA LEU A 257 -32.68 -9.92 6.88
C LEU A 257 -33.68 -8.94 7.52
N TYR A 258 -34.82 -9.45 7.96
CA TYR A 258 -35.85 -8.65 8.63
C TYR A 258 -35.48 -8.42 10.09
N ILE A 259 -35.38 -7.16 10.49
CA ILE A 259 -34.93 -6.76 11.82
C ILE A 259 -36.12 -6.24 12.61
N LYS A 260 -36.21 -6.64 13.88
CA LYS A 260 -37.14 -6.05 14.85
C LYS A 260 -36.87 -4.54 14.95
N ASN A 261 -37.82 -3.78 15.49
CA ASN A 261 -37.70 -2.33 15.58
C ASN A 261 -36.35 -1.88 16.19
N THR A 262 -35.47 -1.31 15.36
CA THR A 262 -34.08 -0.93 15.69
C THR A 262 -33.99 0.20 16.70
N THR A 263 -35.08 0.96 16.90
CA THR A 263 -35.17 1.97 17.96
C THR A 263 -35.28 1.34 19.36
N ARG A 264 -35.72 0.08 19.46
CA ARG A 264 -35.87 -0.66 20.72
C ARG A 264 -34.83 -1.77 20.88
N CYS A 265 -34.37 -2.33 19.77
CA CYS A 265 -33.41 -3.42 19.76
C CYS A 265 -32.01 -2.92 19.43
N ALA A 266 -31.16 -2.81 20.45
CA ALA A 266 -29.74 -2.47 20.37
C ALA A 266 -29.40 -1.27 19.43
N PRO A 267 -29.97 -0.06 19.66
CA PRO A 267 -29.78 1.09 18.78
C PRO A 267 -28.30 1.47 18.61
N ASP A 268 -27.51 1.41 19.69
CA ASP A 268 -26.08 1.74 19.68
C ASP A 268 -25.27 0.75 18.82
N LYS A 269 -25.63 -0.54 18.83
CA LYS A 269 -24.97 -1.56 18.00
C LYS A 269 -25.29 -1.37 16.52
N TRP A 270 -26.52 -1.02 16.18
CA TRP A 270 -26.91 -0.71 14.80
C TRP A 270 -26.27 0.58 14.29
N GLN A 271 -26.19 1.62 15.12
CA GLN A 271 -25.45 2.84 14.79
C GLN A 271 -23.97 2.51 14.52
N ALA A 272 -23.32 1.75 15.41
CA ALA A 272 -21.93 1.34 15.22
C ALA A 272 -21.73 0.48 13.96
N LEU A 273 -22.67 -0.41 13.65
CA LEU A 273 -22.63 -1.22 12.43
C LEU A 273 -22.72 -0.35 11.18
N VAL A 274 -23.68 0.57 11.10
CA VAL A 274 -23.85 1.46 9.94
C VAL A 274 -22.65 2.38 9.77
N CYS A 275 -22.13 2.93 10.86
CA CYS A 275 -20.87 3.67 10.85
C CYS A 275 -19.68 2.82 10.36
N ALA A 276 -19.58 1.56 10.79
CA ALA A 276 -18.53 0.66 10.33
C ALA A 276 -18.67 0.33 8.83
N LEU A 277 -19.89 0.19 8.30
CA LEU A 277 -20.13 -0.06 6.87
C LEU A 277 -19.70 1.13 6.00
N GLN A 278 -19.96 2.37 6.46
CA GLN A 278 -19.62 3.59 5.71
C GLN A 278 -18.17 4.04 5.89
N LEU A 279 -17.62 3.98 7.11
CA LEU A 279 -16.24 4.37 7.40
C LEU A 279 -15.22 3.28 7.04
N GLN A 280 -15.68 2.03 6.99
CA GLN A 280 -14.90 0.84 6.65
C GLN A 280 -13.58 0.75 7.43
N PRO A 281 -13.64 0.46 8.75
CA PRO A 281 -12.44 0.19 9.52
C PRO A 281 -11.65 -0.98 8.92
N CYS A 282 -10.35 -1.04 9.18
CA CYS A 282 -9.47 -2.09 8.67
C CYS A 282 -8.72 -2.78 9.80
N THR A 283 -8.53 -4.09 9.67
CA THR A 283 -7.62 -4.86 10.50
C THR A 283 -6.16 -4.54 10.17
N ARG A 284 -5.28 -4.68 11.16
CA ARG A 284 -3.82 -4.47 11.01
C ARG A 284 -3.16 -5.56 10.17
N VAL A 285 -3.69 -6.77 10.25
CA VAL A 285 -3.26 -7.92 9.45
C VAL A 285 -4.21 -8.06 8.26
N GLY A 286 -3.67 -8.02 7.05
CA GLY A 286 -4.42 -8.28 5.82
C GLY A 286 -5.43 -7.20 5.37
N LEU A 287 -5.65 -6.14 6.14
CA LEU A 287 -6.52 -5.00 5.81
C LEU A 287 -7.98 -5.40 5.51
N TYR A 288 -8.52 -6.33 6.29
CA TYR A 288 -9.90 -6.78 6.21
C TYR A 288 -10.83 -5.77 6.89
N ASN A 289 -12.03 -5.61 6.34
CA ASN A 289 -13.10 -4.75 6.85
C ASN A 289 -14.31 -5.55 7.38
N GLY A 290 -14.21 -6.88 7.46
CA GLY A 290 -15.25 -7.76 7.96
C GLY A 290 -15.41 -7.69 9.48
N ILE A 291 -16.66 -7.72 9.94
CA ILE A 291 -16.99 -7.72 11.37
C ILE A 291 -16.85 -9.12 11.95
N CYS A 292 -16.41 -9.21 13.20
CA CYS A 292 -16.24 -10.47 13.90
C CYS A 292 -17.53 -11.30 13.98
N ARG A 293 -17.38 -12.62 13.76
CA ARG A 293 -18.47 -13.59 13.82
C ARG A 293 -19.26 -13.49 15.12
N GLU A 294 -18.58 -13.31 16.26
CA GLU A 294 -19.24 -13.22 17.56
C GLU A 294 -20.19 -12.00 17.61
N ASP A 295 -19.71 -10.84 17.19
CA ASP A 295 -20.49 -9.60 17.17
C ASP A 295 -21.66 -9.69 16.17
N CYS A 296 -21.46 -10.35 15.02
CA CYS A 296 -22.53 -10.64 14.07
C CYS A 296 -23.62 -11.54 14.70
N THR A 297 -23.22 -12.64 15.35
CA THR A 297 -24.18 -13.56 15.98
C THR A 297 -24.93 -12.90 17.13
N GLU A 298 -24.23 -12.10 17.95
CA GLU A 298 -24.82 -11.38 19.08
C GLU A 298 -25.88 -10.38 18.61
N LEU A 299 -25.59 -9.61 17.55
CA LEU A 299 -26.54 -8.63 17.00
C LEU A 299 -27.77 -9.30 16.37
N LEU A 300 -27.56 -10.36 15.60
CA LEU A 300 -28.64 -11.06 14.91
C LEU A 300 -29.50 -11.88 15.89
N ASP A 301 -28.93 -12.53 16.90
CA ASP A 301 -29.73 -13.27 17.90
C ASP A 301 -30.67 -12.34 18.68
N GLU A 302 -30.20 -11.13 19.01
CA GLU A 302 -30.98 -10.13 19.74
C GLU A 302 -32.09 -9.53 18.86
N CYS A 303 -31.76 -9.13 17.62
CA CYS A 303 -32.61 -8.23 16.82
C CYS A 303 -33.22 -8.83 15.54
N LEU A 304 -32.86 -10.03 15.11
CA LEU A 304 -33.47 -10.66 13.94
C LEU A 304 -34.92 -11.10 14.24
N ASP A 305 -35.82 -10.87 13.29
CA ASP A 305 -37.19 -11.37 13.36
C ASP A 305 -37.27 -12.83 12.85
N TRP A 306 -37.18 -13.77 13.80
CA TRP A 306 -37.27 -15.20 13.55
C TRP A 306 -38.57 -15.65 12.88
N THR A 307 -39.65 -14.85 12.96
CA THR A 307 -40.93 -15.22 12.34
C THR A 307 -40.90 -15.10 10.82
N ARG A 308 -40.00 -14.26 10.29
CA ARG A 308 -39.86 -13.97 8.86
C ARG A 308 -38.61 -14.57 8.24
N GLN A 309 -37.73 -15.20 9.04
CA GLN A 309 -36.44 -15.67 8.57
C GLN A 309 -36.28 -17.19 8.66
N PRO A 310 -35.95 -17.89 7.55
CA PRO A 310 -35.78 -19.34 7.53
C PRO A 310 -34.41 -19.82 8.02
N GLN A 311 -33.39 -18.95 8.03
CA GLN A 311 -31.99 -19.28 8.34
C GLN A 311 -31.62 -18.83 9.76
N ARG A 312 -30.82 -19.61 10.48
CA ARG A 312 -30.27 -19.21 11.78
C ARG A 312 -29.15 -18.16 11.61
N PRO A 313 -29.03 -17.18 12.53
CA PRO A 313 -27.95 -16.19 12.62
C PRO A 313 -26.56 -16.76 12.41
N GLN A 314 -26.27 -17.90 13.03
CA GLN A 314 -24.99 -18.61 12.88
C GLN A 314 -24.69 -18.90 11.41
N ALA A 315 -25.64 -19.44 10.64
CA ALA A 315 -25.42 -19.76 9.22
C ALA A 315 -25.22 -18.51 8.34
N ILE A 316 -25.79 -17.37 8.74
CA ILE A 316 -25.60 -16.08 8.05
C ILE A 316 -24.20 -15.53 8.36
N CYS A 317 -23.82 -15.51 9.64
CA CYS A 317 -22.51 -15.03 10.07
C CYS A 317 -21.36 -15.93 9.60
N ASP A 318 -21.59 -17.24 9.48
CA ASP A 318 -20.61 -18.20 8.92
C ASP A 318 -20.32 -17.94 7.44
N ARG A 319 -21.25 -17.34 6.70
CA ARG A 319 -21.00 -16.93 5.31
C ARG A 319 -20.21 -15.62 5.23
N LEU A 320 -20.35 -14.74 6.21
CA LEU A 320 -19.65 -13.46 6.27
C LEU A 320 -18.20 -13.63 6.76
N GLN A 321 -18.02 -14.49 7.75
CA GLN A 321 -16.73 -14.88 8.29
C GLN A 321 -16.75 -16.40 8.52
N PRO A 322 -16.23 -17.20 7.58
CA PRO A 322 -16.19 -18.65 7.74
C PRO A 322 -15.36 -19.02 8.99
N PRO A 323 -15.78 -20.05 9.75
CA PRO A 323 -14.98 -20.54 10.86
C PRO A 323 -13.63 -21.02 10.31
N SER A 324 -12.54 -20.58 10.94
CA SER A 324 -11.19 -21.07 10.65
C SER A 324 -11.20 -22.60 10.64
N GLY A 325 -10.75 -23.20 9.54
CA GLY A 325 -10.72 -24.64 9.38
C GLY A 325 -9.99 -25.28 10.56
N MET A 326 -10.56 -26.33 11.14
CA MET A 326 -9.90 -27.13 12.18
C MET A 326 -8.72 -27.96 11.65
N ASP A 327 -8.41 -27.88 10.35
CA ASP A 327 -7.33 -28.61 9.70
C ASP A 327 -6.30 -27.59 9.17
N ASP A 328 -5.03 -27.84 9.48
CA ASP A 328 -3.82 -27.12 9.03
C ASP A 328 -3.42 -25.80 9.72
N GLY A 329 -3.52 -25.67 11.04
CA GLY A 329 -2.66 -24.72 11.80
C GLY A 329 -2.64 -23.25 11.33
N GLU A 330 -3.67 -22.82 10.58
CA GLU A 330 -3.82 -21.46 10.07
C GLU A 330 -4.49 -20.60 11.15
N ASP A 331 -3.86 -19.47 11.48
CA ASP A 331 -4.41 -18.52 12.44
C ASP A 331 -5.80 -18.03 12.00
N PRO A 332 -6.74 -17.81 12.93
CA PRO A 332 -8.08 -17.36 12.61
C PRO A 332 -8.06 -16.04 11.84
N MET A 333 -8.87 -15.96 10.77
CA MET A 333 -8.96 -14.76 9.93
C MET A 333 -9.27 -13.52 10.76
N PRO A 334 -8.48 -12.43 10.62
CA PRO A 334 -8.65 -11.24 11.44
C PRO A 334 -9.96 -10.51 11.10
N CYS A 335 -10.63 -10.01 12.12
CA CYS A 335 -11.93 -9.35 12.01
C CYS A 335 -12.00 -8.10 12.89
N ILE A 336 -13.06 -7.30 12.72
CA ILE A 336 -13.27 -6.04 13.43
C ILE A 336 -14.35 -6.23 14.48
N SER A 337 -14.00 -5.99 15.75
CA SER A 337 -14.98 -6.02 16.82
C SER A 337 -15.71 -4.68 16.95
N LEU A 338 -17.05 -4.72 16.97
CA LEU A 338 -17.91 -3.55 17.14
C LEU A 338 -17.89 -3.02 18.57
N ARG A 339 -17.59 -3.87 19.57
CA ARG A 339 -17.59 -3.52 21.00
C ARG A 339 -16.74 -2.29 21.30
N GLY A 340 -15.62 -2.14 20.59
CA GLY A 340 -14.71 -1.00 20.73
C GLY A 340 -15.28 0.34 20.25
N TYR A 341 -16.39 0.34 19.50
CA TYR A 341 -17.03 1.51 18.90
C TYR A 341 -18.42 1.81 19.47
N LEU A 342 -18.87 1.06 20.48
CA LEU A 342 -20.17 1.29 21.13
C LEU A 342 -20.16 2.47 22.11
N LYS A 343 -18.98 2.87 22.58
CA LYS A 343 -18.79 4.01 23.50
C LYS A 343 -17.70 4.93 22.95
N GLU A 344 -17.83 6.23 23.25
CA GLU A 344 -16.72 7.17 23.03
C GLU A 344 -15.50 6.70 23.82
N ASN A 345 -14.32 6.87 23.23
CA ASN A 345 -13.07 6.50 23.90
C ASN A 345 -12.95 7.24 25.23
N ASP A 346 -12.72 6.49 26.31
CA ASP A 346 -12.60 7.06 27.65
C ASP A 346 -11.38 8.00 27.69
N PRO A 347 -11.52 9.31 27.95
CA PRO A 347 -10.40 10.24 28.01
C PRO A 347 -9.41 9.90 29.14
N ALA A 348 -9.72 8.92 30.01
CA ALA A 348 -8.83 8.37 31.02
C ALA A 348 -7.59 7.64 30.46
N GLU A 349 -7.63 7.07 29.25
CA GLU A 349 -6.42 6.54 28.58
C GLU A 349 -5.50 7.64 28.04
N VAL A 350 -6.01 8.88 27.91
CA VAL A 350 -5.25 10.07 27.47
C VAL A 350 -4.85 10.96 28.64
N ARG A 351 -5.52 10.86 29.80
CA ARG A 351 -5.36 11.77 30.95
C ARG A 351 -4.31 11.39 31.99
N ASN A 352 -3.72 10.20 31.92
CA ASN A 352 -2.73 9.76 32.93
C ASN A 352 -1.28 10.21 32.66
N GLU A 353 -1.04 11.07 31.68
CA GLU A 353 0.29 11.67 31.47
C GLU A 353 0.18 13.19 31.45
N GLY A 354 0.81 13.80 32.45
CA GLY A 354 0.54 15.17 32.88
C GLY A 354 0.95 16.27 31.90
N SER A 355 0.28 17.40 32.11
CA SER A 355 0.56 18.75 31.61
C SER A 355 0.20 19.04 30.15
N GLY A 356 -0.77 19.95 30.00
CA GLY A 356 -0.89 20.79 28.81
C GLY A 356 -1.88 20.28 27.77
N ARG A 357 -3.03 20.95 27.72
CA ARG A 357 -3.95 20.96 26.58
C ARG A 357 -3.25 21.65 25.39
N MET A 358 -2.32 20.95 24.76
CA MET A 358 -1.71 21.29 23.48
C MET A 358 -1.69 20.02 22.66
N ASP A 359 -2.29 20.06 21.47
CA ASP A 359 -2.57 18.93 20.61
C ASP A 359 -1.47 17.85 20.57
N LEU A 360 -1.74 16.66 21.10
CA LEU A 360 -1.01 15.41 20.82
C LEU A 360 -1.29 14.98 19.35
N ALA A 361 -1.15 15.90 18.40
CA ALA A 361 -1.48 15.71 17.01
C ALA A 361 -0.37 14.90 16.34
N VAL A 362 -0.68 13.65 16.02
CA VAL A 362 0.05 12.88 15.00
C VAL A 362 0.14 13.73 13.73
N ASN A 363 1.36 13.99 13.26
CA ASN A 363 1.58 14.85 12.12
C ASN A 363 1.52 14.05 10.80
N SER A 364 0.32 14.00 10.22
CA SER A 364 0.01 13.31 8.97
C SER A 364 -0.59 14.29 7.93
N PRO A 365 0.24 15.12 7.28
CA PRO A 365 -0.24 16.26 6.50
C PRO A 365 -1.05 15.86 5.25
N CYS A 366 -0.78 14.69 4.68
CA CYS A 366 -1.48 14.22 3.47
C CYS A 366 -2.86 13.57 3.75
N THR A 367 -3.22 13.33 5.02
CA THR A 367 -4.49 12.68 5.37
C THR A 367 -5.71 13.48 4.92
N PHE A 368 -5.64 14.81 4.95
CA PHE A 368 -6.73 15.70 4.53
C PHE A 368 -6.78 15.95 3.01
N LYS A 369 -5.99 15.20 2.22
CA LYS A 369 -5.87 15.37 0.76
C LYS A 369 -5.71 16.85 0.36
N PRO A 370 -4.63 17.53 0.80
CA PRO A 370 -4.45 18.97 0.56
C PRO A 370 -4.13 19.36 -0.89
N CYS A 371 -3.89 18.38 -1.76
CA CYS A 371 -3.52 18.57 -3.16
C CYS A 371 -4.72 18.38 -4.09
N ASN A 372 -4.64 18.93 -5.30
CA ASN A 372 -5.69 18.80 -6.31
C ASN A 372 -5.81 17.35 -6.82
N ALA A 373 -6.94 17.01 -7.48
CA ALA A 373 -7.19 15.66 -7.98
C ALA A 373 -6.14 15.11 -8.98
N SER A 374 -5.42 15.99 -9.67
CA SER A 374 -4.34 15.63 -10.61
C SER A 374 -2.94 15.59 -9.96
N GLU A 375 -2.85 15.84 -8.66
CA GLU A 375 -1.60 15.92 -7.90
C GLU A 375 -1.57 14.83 -6.82
N VAL A 376 -0.37 14.40 -6.47
CA VAL A 376 -0.11 13.44 -5.40
C VAL A 376 0.54 14.19 -4.24
N CYS A 377 -0.02 14.03 -3.03
CA CYS A 377 0.58 14.56 -1.82
C CYS A 377 1.73 13.65 -1.37
N VAL A 378 2.92 14.24 -1.21
CA VAL A 378 4.09 13.55 -0.66
C VAL A 378 4.49 14.23 0.65
N PRO A 379 4.58 13.50 1.77
CA PRO A 379 4.98 14.09 3.05
C PRO A 379 6.43 14.55 2.99
N GLN A 380 6.68 15.81 3.33
CA GLN A 380 7.99 16.43 3.34
C GLN A 380 8.49 16.64 4.77
N ARG A 381 9.30 15.68 5.19
CA ARG A 381 9.86 15.54 6.54
C ARG A 381 10.77 16.67 7.05
N ASN A 382 11.30 17.51 6.17
CA ASN A 382 12.18 18.64 6.50
C ASN A 382 11.64 19.98 5.92
N GLY A 383 10.41 19.99 5.39
CA GLY A 383 9.80 21.16 4.75
C GLY A 383 8.98 22.01 5.72
N SER A 384 8.85 23.31 5.45
CA SER A 384 8.07 24.24 6.29
C SER A 384 6.56 23.95 6.31
N GLN A 385 6.01 23.40 5.22
CA GLN A 385 4.60 23.01 5.10
C GLN A 385 4.34 21.54 5.51
N GLY A 386 5.39 20.74 5.72
CA GLY A 386 5.28 19.32 6.05
C GLY A 386 4.87 18.39 4.89
N TYR A 387 4.45 18.92 3.74
CA TYR A 387 4.11 18.16 2.53
C TYR A 387 4.46 18.93 1.24
N SER A 388 4.49 18.22 0.12
CA SER A 388 4.64 18.77 -1.23
C SER A 388 3.66 18.11 -2.19
N CYS A 389 2.96 18.91 -3.02
CA CYS A 389 2.12 18.40 -4.10
C CYS A 389 2.96 18.22 -5.36
N VAL A 390 3.02 16.99 -5.87
CA VAL A 390 3.69 16.67 -7.13
C VAL A 390 2.66 16.30 -8.19
N PRO A 391 2.84 16.67 -9.47
CA PRO A 391 1.95 16.23 -10.54
C PRO A 391 1.86 14.71 -10.58
N GLY A 392 0.67 14.16 -10.82
CA GLY A 392 0.43 12.73 -10.90
C GLY A 392 -0.16 12.28 -12.23
N CYS A 393 -0.07 10.98 -12.50
CA CYS A 393 -0.75 10.33 -13.62
C CYS A 393 -1.80 9.35 -13.09
N SER A 394 -3.02 9.40 -13.65
CA SER A 394 -4.06 8.40 -13.36
C SER A 394 -3.78 7.10 -14.12
N LEU A 395 -4.05 5.96 -13.48
CA LEU A 395 -3.87 4.63 -14.06
C LEU A 395 -5.08 4.14 -14.88
N GLY A 396 -5.77 5.02 -15.58
CA GLY A 396 -6.92 4.68 -16.43
C GLY A 396 -7.81 5.89 -16.68
N GLN A 397 -8.91 5.68 -17.40
CA GLN A 397 -9.92 6.74 -17.61
C GLN A 397 -10.70 7.07 -16.33
N ALA A 398 -10.92 6.07 -15.46
CA ALA A 398 -11.74 6.20 -14.25
C ALA A 398 -11.01 5.70 -12.98
N SER A 399 -9.67 5.58 -13.03
CA SER A 399 -8.90 5.07 -11.90
C SER A 399 -8.69 6.15 -10.84
N THR A 400 -8.97 5.81 -9.59
CA THR A 400 -8.73 6.64 -8.40
C THR A 400 -7.26 6.64 -7.97
N LEU A 401 -6.46 5.69 -8.48
CA LEU A 401 -5.05 5.53 -8.13
C LEU A 401 -4.16 6.40 -9.01
N ASN A 402 -3.58 7.44 -8.41
CA ASN A 402 -2.61 8.33 -9.05
C ASN A 402 -1.18 7.97 -8.65
N VAL A 403 -0.27 7.99 -9.62
CA VAL A 403 1.17 7.79 -9.40
C VAL A 403 1.92 9.10 -9.58
N PRO A 404 2.97 9.39 -8.79
CA PRO A 404 3.68 10.65 -8.87
C PRO A 404 4.51 10.77 -10.16
N PHE A 405 4.77 12.00 -10.58
CA PHE A 405 5.59 12.31 -11.75
C PHE A 405 6.95 11.61 -11.70
N GLY A 406 7.34 11.00 -12.83
CA GLY A 406 8.61 10.29 -12.96
C GLY A 406 8.61 8.87 -12.41
N ALA A 407 7.52 8.42 -11.77
CA ALA A 407 7.38 7.04 -11.32
C ALA A 407 7.35 6.05 -12.49
N TYR A 408 7.99 4.89 -12.28
CA TYR A 408 7.94 3.76 -13.20
C TYR A 408 6.84 2.80 -12.78
N VAL A 409 5.85 2.63 -13.64
CA VAL A 409 4.66 1.83 -13.35
C VAL A 409 4.65 0.55 -14.16
N ARG A 410 4.35 -0.57 -13.51
CA ARG A 410 4.13 -1.88 -14.09
C ARG A 410 2.63 -2.09 -14.24
N VAL A 411 2.15 -2.21 -15.47
CA VAL A 411 0.73 -2.44 -15.78
C VAL A 411 0.58 -3.65 -16.69
N ARG A 412 -0.58 -4.30 -16.64
CA ARG A 412 -0.88 -5.44 -17.51
C ARG A 412 -1.11 -4.96 -18.94
N LYS A 413 -0.52 -5.64 -19.92
CA LYS A 413 -0.70 -5.34 -21.33
C LYS A 413 -2.14 -5.65 -21.76
N ILE A 414 -2.76 -4.75 -22.51
CA ILE A 414 -4.06 -4.99 -23.16
C ILE A 414 -3.78 -5.76 -24.45
N SER A 415 -4.14 -7.03 -24.51
CA SER A 415 -4.15 -7.79 -25.76
C SER A 415 -5.49 -7.59 -26.45
N SER A 416 -5.51 -6.95 -27.63
CA SER A 416 -6.65 -7.09 -28.54
C SER A 416 -6.73 -8.56 -28.98
N PRO A 417 -7.91 -9.19 -28.97
CA PRO A 417 -8.10 -10.52 -29.53
C PRO A 417 -8.02 -10.41 -31.06
N ARG A 418 -6.81 -10.37 -31.61
CA ARG A 418 -6.59 -10.55 -33.05
C ARG A 418 -5.93 -11.89 -33.30
N SER A 419 -6.58 -12.63 -34.19
CA SER A 419 -6.28 -13.97 -34.71
C SER A 419 -6.89 -15.11 -33.90
N GLY A 420 -8.05 -15.57 -34.38
CA GLY A 420 -8.69 -16.81 -33.98
C GLY A 420 -7.79 -18.01 -34.25
N ILE A 421 -7.01 -18.38 -33.25
CA ILE A 421 -6.49 -19.73 -33.08
C ILE A 421 -7.22 -20.28 -31.86
N GLY A 422 -7.97 -21.36 -32.07
CA GLY A 422 -8.89 -21.94 -31.10
C GLY A 422 -8.26 -22.09 -29.72
N LEU A 423 -8.99 -21.64 -28.70
CA LEU A 423 -8.69 -21.87 -27.29
C LEU A 423 -8.73 -23.38 -27.02
N ALA A 424 -7.60 -24.05 -27.23
CA ALA A 424 -7.34 -25.34 -26.62
C ALA A 424 -7.24 -25.10 -25.10
N SER A 425 -8.23 -25.61 -24.37
CA SER A 425 -8.31 -25.65 -22.93
C SER A 425 -7.12 -26.42 -22.34
N ASN A 426 -5.99 -25.75 -22.07
CA ASN A 426 -4.98 -26.09 -21.03
C ASN A 426 -3.67 -25.28 -21.07
N GLN A 427 -3.52 -24.23 -21.89
CA GLN A 427 -2.32 -23.38 -21.79
C GLN A 427 -2.40 -22.45 -20.58
N LEU A 428 -1.44 -22.55 -19.66
CA LEU A 428 -1.24 -21.57 -18.58
C LEU A 428 -1.21 -20.17 -19.20
N LEU A 429 -2.15 -19.31 -18.79
CA LEU A 429 -2.24 -17.92 -19.24
C LEU A 429 -0.90 -17.22 -18.99
N SER A 430 -0.18 -16.92 -20.07
CA SER A 430 1.04 -16.12 -20.00
C SER A 430 0.67 -14.69 -19.62
N VAL A 431 1.25 -14.20 -18.53
CA VAL A 431 1.01 -12.86 -18.02
C VAL A 431 1.98 -11.90 -18.68
N GLU A 432 1.42 -10.96 -19.45
CA GLU A 432 2.17 -9.91 -20.14
C GLU A 432 2.01 -8.58 -19.41
N HIS A 433 3.13 -7.98 -19.05
CA HIS A 433 3.17 -6.66 -18.43
C HIS A 433 3.96 -5.70 -19.31
N VAL A 434 3.69 -4.41 -19.16
CA VAL A 434 4.49 -3.31 -19.69
C VAL A 434 4.94 -2.41 -18.54
N VAL A 435 6.16 -1.89 -18.60
CA VAL A 435 6.66 -0.81 -17.75
C VAL A 435 6.44 0.47 -18.50
N CYS A 436 5.76 1.44 -17.90
CA CYS A 436 5.59 2.77 -18.42
C CYS A 436 6.12 3.81 -17.42
N ARG A 437 6.23 5.06 -17.84
CA ARG A 437 6.70 6.16 -17.00
C ARG A 437 5.66 7.27 -16.94
N CYS A 438 5.38 7.79 -15.74
CA CYS A 438 4.51 8.94 -15.58
C CYS A 438 5.18 10.22 -16.09
N GLY A 439 4.61 10.82 -17.14
CA GLY A 439 5.09 12.03 -17.80
C GLY A 439 4.55 13.32 -17.17
N ILE A 440 5.12 14.47 -17.57
CA ILE A 440 4.73 15.80 -17.06
C ILE A 440 3.31 16.21 -17.46
N ARG A 441 2.74 15.57 -18.49
CA ARG A 441 1.39 15.87 -19.01
C ARG A 441 0.28 15.13 -18.23
N GLY A 442 0.62 14.41 -17.17
CA GLY A 442 -0.32 13.58 -16.40
C GLY A 442 -0.67 12.25 -17.08
N ASN A 443 0.03 11.91 -18.17
CA ASN A 443 -0.17 10.66 -18.91
C ASN A 443 0.97 9.68 -18.63
N VAL A 444 0.61 8.39 -18.64
CA VAL A 444 1.55 7.28 -18.54
C VAL A 444 2.06 6.94 -19.94
N ASP A 445 3.28 7.36 -20.24
CA ASP A 445 3.90 7.27 -21.56
C ASP A 445 5.16 6.36 -21.53
N GLN A 446 5.86 6.22 -22.66
CA GLN A 446 7.16 5.50 -22.76
C GLN A 446 7.10 4.03 -22.31
N CYS A 447 6.05 3.31 -22.69
CA CYS A 447 5.86 1.91 -22.30
C CYS A 447 6.83 0.94 -22.99
N GLN A 448 7.39 -0.01 -22.26
CA GLN A 448 8.24 -1.11 -22.72
C GLN A 448 7.72 -2.45 -22.20
N PRO A 449 7.65 -3.51 -23.02
CA PRO A 449 7.19 -4.82 -22.57
C PRO A 449 8.19 -5.46 -21.59
N LEU A 450 7.68 -6.11 -20.54
CA LEU A 450 8.49 -7.00 -19.69
C LEU A 450 8.47 -8.42 -20.26
N PRO A 451 9.52 -9.22 -20.00
CA PRO A 451 9.48 -10.66 -20.24
C PRO A 451 8.27 -11.29 -19.52
N SER A 452 7.45 -12.01 -20.27
CA SER A 452 6.25 -12.65 -19.75
C SER A 452 6.58 -13.82 -18.83
N TYR A 453 5.62 -14.21 -18.01
CA TYR A 453 5.72 -15.39 -17.15
C TYR A 453 4.36 -16.01 -16.92
N THR A 454 4.37 -17.25 -16.46
CA THR A 454 3.17 -18.03 -16.15
C THR A 454 3.00 -18.18 -14.64
N HIS A 455 1.76 -18.29 -14.17
CA HIS A 455 1.42 -18.57 -12.77
C HIS A 455 1.68 -20.03 -12.41
N VAL A 456 2.93 -20.48 -12.57
CA VAL A 456 3.37 -21.84 -12.27
C VAL A 456 3.43 -22.01 -10.76
N HIS A 457 2.90 -23.14 -10.30
CA HIS A 457 2.99 -23.59 -8.92
C HIS A 457 4.43 -23.97 -8.57
N CYS A 458 4.81 -23.82 -7.31
CA CYS A 458 6.13 -24.24 -6.84
C CYS A 458 6.07 -25.66 -6.29
N VAL A 459 6.88 -26.56 -6.85
CA VAL A 459 6.91 -27.97 -6.44
C VAL A 459 8.20 -28.24 -5.67
N LEU A 460 8.07 -28.75 -4.45
CA LEU A 460 9.21 -29.19 -3.65
C LEU A 460 9.66 -30.61 -4.04
N PRO A 461 10.94 -30.95 -3.82
CA PRO A 461 11.39 -32.34 -3.84
C PRO A 461 10.57 -33.16 -2.83
N GLY A 462 9.73 -34.08 -3.32
CA GLY A 462 8.74 -34.82 -2.50
C GLY A 462 7.28 -34.59 -2.89
N GLY A 463 6.99 -33.80 -3.92
CA GLY A 463 5.67 -33.75 -4.58
C GLY A 463 4.67 -32.75 -3.98
N ARG A 464 5.02 -32.06 -2.88
CA ARG A 464 4.20 -30.96 -2.34
C ARG A 464 4.22 -29.76 -3.29
N SER A 465 3.04 -29.22 -3.61
CA SER A 465 2.84 -28.13 -4.57
C SER A 465 2.18 -26.92 -3.91
N PHE A 466 2.78 -25.74 -4.09
CA PHE A 466 2.31 -24.46 -3.55
C PHE A 466 1.83 -23.55 -4.68
N ARG A 467 0.74 -22.84 -4.44
CA ARG A 467 0.15 -21.93 -5.45
C ARG A 467 1.07 -20.73 -5.70
N HIS A 468 1.00 -20.17 -6.90
CA HIS A 468 1.65 -18.88 -7.17
C HIS A 468 1.15 -17.83 -6.17
N GLY A 469 2.06 -17.06 -5.58
CA GLY A 469 1.74 -16.00 -4.61
C GLY A 469 1.61 -16.47 -3.16
N SER A 470 1.62 -17.79 -2.89
CA SER A 470 1.49 -18.29 -1.52
C SER A 470 2.81 -18.22 -0.74
N SER A 471 2.72 -17.97 0.56
CA SER A 471 3.81 -18.15 1.52
C SER A 471 3.62 -19.42 2.34
N PHE A 472 4.72 -20.04 2.76
CA PHE A 472 4.71 -21.26 3.58
C PHE A 472 6.01 -21.36 4.38
N TYR A 473 6.01 -22.17 5.44
CA TYR A 473 7.20 -22.44 6.22
C TYR A 473 7.86 -23.76 5.81
N LEU A 474 9.18 -23.74 5.63
CA LEU A 474 10.02 -24.92 5.60
C LEU A 474 10.83 -24.97 6.88
N GLU A 475 10.47 -25.90 7.76
CA GLU A 475 10.95 -25.92 9.15
C GLU A 475 10.61 -24.58 9.83
N CYS A 476 11.62 -23.75 10.11
CA CYS A 476 11.48 -22.41 10.66
C CYS A 476 11.74 -21.29 9.64
N ASN A 477 12.02 -21.63 8.38
CA ASN A 477 12.32 -20.67 7.33
C ASN A 477 11.05 -20.29 6.57
N LEU A 478 10.76 -18.98 6.50
CA LEU A 478 9.65 -18.46 5.72
C LEU A 478 10.01 -18.48 4.23
N CYS A 479 9.15 -19.08 3.42
CA CYS A 479 9.30 -19.23 1.99
C CYS A 479 8.15 -18.57 1.23
N SER A 480 8.44 -18.11 0.01
CA SER A 480 7.47 -17.53 -0.91
C SER A 480 7.55 -18.22 -2.27
N CYS A 481 6.40 -18.65 -2.79
CA CYS A 481 6.27 -19.16 -4.15
C CYS A 481 5.88 -18.05 -5.12
N PHE A 482 6.74 -17.76 -6.09
CA PHE A 482 6.43 -16.80 -7.15
C PHE A 482 6.81 -17.35 -8.53
N ALA A 483 5.80 -17.76 -9.30
CA ALA A 483 5.93 -18.21 -10.69
C ALA A 483 6.94 -19.37 -10.84
N GLY A 484 6.79 -20.39 -10.00
CA GLY A 484 7.67 -21.56 -9.93
C GLY A 484 9.00 -21.32 -9.20
N GLU A 485 9.30 -20.09 -8.76
CA GLU A 485 10.48 -19.78 -7.94
C GLU A 485 10.14 -19.84 -6.45
N ILE A 486 10.94 -20.58 -5.68
CA ILE A 486 10.86 -20.61 -4.22
C ILE A 486 12.02 -19.76 -3.68
N THR A 487 11.69 -18.72 -2.91
CA THR A 487 12.67 -17.95 -2.15
C THR A 487 12.39 -18.09 -0.67
N CYS A 488 13.37 -18.57 0.10
CA CYS A 488 13.25 -18.79 1.53
C CYS A 488 14.27 -17.95 2.31
N THR A 489 13.90 -17.60 3.54
CA THR A 489 14.87 -17.15 4.54
C THR A 489 15.86 -18.28 4.85
N LYS A 490 17.02 -17.92 5.39
CA LYS A 490 18.07 -18.84 5.80
C LYS A 490 18.49 -18.57 7.23
N GLN A 491 17.90 -19.32 8.15
CA GLN A 491 18.34 -19.45 9.53
C GLN A 491 18.50 -20.92 9.90
N GLN A 492 19.35 -21.18 10.90
CA GLN A 492 19.52 -22.51 11.44
C GLN A 492 18.35 -22.84 12.39
N CYS A 493 17.45 -23.71 11.95
CA CYS A 493 16.31 -24.13 12.75
C CYS A 493 16.75 -25.00 13.94
N ARG A 494 16.27 -24.66 15.13
CA ARG A 494 16.54 -25.44 16.35
C ARG A 494 15.58 -26.62 16.40
N LEU A 495 16.10 -27.84 16.47
CA LEU A 495 15.29 -29.03 16.67
C LEU A 495 14.98 -29.19 18.18
N PRO A 496 13.70 -29.33 18.58
CA PRO A 496 13.35 -29.57 19.98
C PRO A 496 13.95 -30.91 20.45
N GLY A 497 14.69 -30.89 21.57
CA GLY A 497 15.35 -32.07 22.14
C GLY A 497 16.83 -32.27 21.76
N TYR A 498 17.37 -31.47 20.83
CA TYR A 498 18.79 -31.50 20.46
C TYR A 498 19.48 -30.19 20.87
N VAL A 499 20.42 -30.26 21.81
CA VAL A 499 21.24 -29.11 22.23
C VAL A 499 22.60 -29.26 21.59
N ASP A 500 22.80 -28.63 20.43
CA ASP A 500 24.11 -28.57 19.82
C ASP A 500 24.93 -27.47 20.51
N VAL A 501 26.05 -27.88 21.12
CA VAL A 501 27.00 -26.97 21.81
C VAL A 501 27.65 -26.00 20.81
N ASN A 502 27.67 -26.35 19.53
CA ASN A 502 28.20 -25.53 18.43
C ASN A 502 27.13 -24.73 17.70
N TYR A 503 25.90 -24.62 18.22
CA TYR A 503 24.84 -23.82 17.61
C TYR A 503 25.14 -22.32 17.71
N THR A 504 25.46 -21.71 16.57
CA THR A 504 25.73 -20.27 16.47
C THR A 504 24.51 -19.43 16.10
N SER A 505 23.37 -20.05 15.75
CA SER A 505 22.15 -19.44 15.17
C SER A 505 22.33 -18.72 13.82
N LEU A 506 23.58 -18.41 13.43
CA LEU A 506 23.91 -17.79 12.17
C LEU A 506 23.63 -18.75 10.99
N PRO A 507 23.38 -18.21 9.78
CA PRO A 507 23.13 -19.03 8.59
C PRO A 507 24.24 -20.05 8.37
N CYS A 508 23.86 -21.29 8.05
CA CYS A 508 24.79 -22.42 7.85
C CYS A 508 25.74 -22.70 9.04
N ASN A 509 25.34 -22.33 10.26
CA ASN A 509 26.12 -22.46 11.49
C ASN A 509 27.51 -21.78 11.42
N CYS A 510 27.58 -20.63 10.74
CA CYS A 510 28.83 -19.89 10.61
C CYS A 510 29.33 -19.33 11.95
N PRO A 511 30.65 -19.30 12.21
CA PRO A 511 31.21 -18.66 13.40
C PRO A 511 30.85 -17.17 13.50
N ALA A 512 30.63 -16.69 14.71
CA ALA A 512 30.27 -15.29 14.99
C ALA A 512 31.45 -14.29 14.92
N HIS A 513 32.55 -14.67 14.25
CA HIS A 513 33.70 -13.78 14.06
C HIS A 513 33.40 -12.76 12.95
N TYR A 514 33.59 -11.48 13.25
CA TYR A 514 33.45 -10.41 12.29
C TYR A 514 34.75 -10.22 11.49
N VAL A 515 34.78 -10.82 10.30
CA VAL A 515 35.87 -10.70 9.32
C VAL A 515 35.22 -10.35 7.97
N PRO A 516 34.86 -9.07 7.75
CA PRO A 516 33.91 -8.71 6.73
C PRO A 516 34.46 -8.94 5.33
N VAL A 517 33.55 -9.26 4.41
CA VAL A 517 33.83 -9.39 2.98
C VAL A 517 32.87 -8.51 2.18
N CYS A 518 33.37 -7.94 1.08
CA CYS A 518 32.56 -7.19 0.14
C CYS A 518 32.11 -8.10 -1.00
N GLY A 519 30.80 -8.30 -1.13
CA GLY A 519 30.22 -9.09 -2.22
C GLY A 519 30.20 -8.31 -3.54
N ALA A 520 30.17 -9.04 -4.66
CA ALA A 520 30.04 -8.48 -6.01
C ALA A 520 28.73 -7.70 -6.22
N ASN A 521 27.75 -7.88 -5.33
CA ASN A 521 26.49 -7.14 -5.28
C ASN A 521 26.59 -5.82 -4.48
N GLY A 522 27.77 -5.44 -3.98
CA GLY A 522 27.97 -4.24 -3.18
C GLY A 522 27.58 -4.36 -1.71
N ASN A 523 27.09 -5.53 -1.26
CA ASN A 523 26.75 -5.75 0.15
C ASN A 523 27.98 -6.18 0.97
N THR A 524 28.09 -5.68 2.20
CA THR A 524 29.09 -6.15 3.16
C THR A 524 28.52 -7.31 3.96
N TYR A 525 29.20 -8.45 3.96
CA TYR A 525 28.83 -9.61 4.76
C TYR A 525 29.78 -9.72 5.95
N PRO A 526 29.30 -10.18 7.12
CA PRO A 526 30.11 -10.26 8.32
C PRO A 526 31.28 -11.24 8.23
N SER A 527 31.16 -12.28 7.39
CA SER A 527 32.21 -13.26 7.16
C SER A 527 32.10 -13.91 5.77
N ALA A 528 33.20 -14.48 5.29
CA ALA A 528 33.23 -15.27 4.07
C ALA A 528 32.28 -16.50 4.16
N CYS A 529 32.14 -17.10 5.34
CA CYS A 529 31.21 -18.21 5.57
C CYS A 529 29.76 -17.79 5.30
N VAL A 530 29.33 -16.65 5.89
CA VAL A 530 27.97 -16.12 5.70
C VAL A 530 27.74 -15.74 4.23
N ALA A 531 28.71 -15.10 3.57
CA ALA A 531 28.62 -14.78 2.15
C ALA A 531 28.37 -16.02 1.28
N LYS A 532 29.15 -17.09 1.48
CA LYS A 532 28.98 -18.37 0.77
C LYS A 532 27.61 -19.01 1.08
N CYS A 533 27.19 -19.01 2.34
CA CYS A 533 25.88 -19.54 2.75
C CYS A 533 24.71 -18.85 2.03
N LEU A 534 24.81 -17.53 1.81
CA LEU A 534 23.80 -16.74 1.12
C LEU A 534 23.88 -16.83 -0.42
N GLY A 535 24.76 -17.70 -0.93
CA GLY A 535 24.84 -18.06 -2.35
C GLY A 535 25.81 -17.23 -3.18
N LEU A 536 26.75 -16.52 -2.54
CA LEU A 536 27.87 -15.91 -3.29
C LEU A 536 28.92 -16.98 -3.65
N PRO A 537 29.35 -17.05 -4.91
CA PRO A 537 30.45 -17.94 -5.30
C PRO A 537 31.78 -17.47 -4.69
N GLU A 538 32.82 -18.30 -4.69
CA GLU A 538 34.11 -17.98 -4.07
C GLU A 538 34.79 -16.75 -4.68
N ASN A 539 34.66 -16.56 -5.99
CA ASN A 539 35.11 -15.36 -6.70
C ASN A 539 34.10 -14.19 -6.64
N GLY A 540 32.98 -14.39 -5.95
CA GLY A 540 31.88 -13.44 -5.83
C GLY A 540 32.04 -12.47 -4.67
N PHE A 541 33.13 -12.52 -3.92
CA PHE A 541 33.43 -11.57 -2.86
C PHE A 541 34.94 -11.37 -2.70
N VAL A 542 35.30 -10.31 -1.97
CA VAL A 542 36.68 -9.93 -1.69
C VAL A 542 36.82 -9.54 -0.22
N TYR A 543 37.97 -9.80 0.41
CA TYR A 543 38.17 -9.51 1.83
C TYR A 543 38.15 -8.00 2.15
N GLY A 544 37.58 -7.66 3.31
CA GLY A 544 37.33 -6.30 3.75
C GLY A 544 35.93 -5.81 3.41
N ALA A 545 35.39 -4.92 4.25
CA ALA A 545 34.07 -4.32 4.04
C ALA A 545 34.04 -3.43 2.78
N CYS A 546 32.87 -3.26 2.16
CA CYS A 546 32.75 -2.52 0.90
C CYS A 546 33.11 -1.04 1.03
N ASN A 547 32.79 -0.43 2.17
CA ASN A 547 33.10 0.96 2.52
C ASN A 547 34.59 1.21 2.84
N ALA A 548 35.38 0.17 3.15
CA ALA A 548 36.79 0.28 3.48
C ALA A 548 37.69 0.39 2.24
N ARG A 549 37.16 0.05 1.06
CA ARG A 549 37.87 0.05 -0.23
C ARG A 549 37.49 1.29 -1.01
N ASN A 550 38.43 2.08 -1.53
CA ASN A 550 38.08 3.25 -2.35
C ASN A 550 37.64 2.80 -3.75
N ALA A 551 36.42 3.14 -4.17
CA ALA A 551 35.88 2.75 -5.47
C ALA A 551 36.51 3.54 -6.65
N CYS A 552 37.08 4.70 -6.34
CA CYS A 552 37.71 5.62 -7.29
C CYS A 552 39.24 5.49 -7.36
N GLN A 553 39.86 4.48 -6.74
CA GLN A 553 41.31 4.27 -6.81
C GLN A 553 41.80 3.85 -8.20
N SER A 554 42.96 4.37 -8.60
CA SER A 554 43.58 4.20 -9.92
C SER A 554 43.95 2.74 -10.19
N GLY A 555 43.27 2.12 -11.18
CA GLY A 555 43.52 0.74 -11.62
C GLY A 555 42.26 -0.04 -12.00
N SER A 556 41.08 0.33 -11.49
CA SER A 556 39.79 -0.34 -11.77
C SER A 556 38.72 0.55 -12.42
N THR A 557 39.06 1.80 -12.72
CA THR A 557 38.07 2.88 -12.87
C THR A 557 38.41 3.75 -14.08
N SER A 558 37.89 3.40 -15.26
CA SER A 558 38.01 4.23 -16.47
C SER A 558 36.78 5.13 -16.58
N CYS A 559 36.77 6.22 -15.81
CA CYS A 559 35.85 7.31 -16.09
C CYS A 559 36.31 7.98 -17.40
N PRO A 560 35.39 8.30 -18.33
CA PRO A 560 35.76 8.92 -19.61
C PRO A 560 36.47 10.26 -19.41
N SER A 561 37.33 10.63 -20.36
CA SER A 561 38.11 11.88 -20.32
C SER A 561 37.22 13.09 -20.07
N GLY A 562 37.60 13.94 -19.10
CA GLY A 562 36.80 15.09 -18.67
C GLY A 562 35.76 14.80 -17.58
N THR A 563 35.71 13.57 -17.06
CA THR A 563 34.88 13.23 -15.90
C THR A 563 35.74 12.81 -14.70
N GLN A 564 35.29 13.15 -13.51
CA GLN A 564 35.93 12.80 -12.25
C GLN A 564 35.08 11.77 -11.49
N CYS A 565 35.75 10.79 -10.89
CA CYS A 565 35.09 9.74 -10.13
C CYS A 565 34.64 10.25 -8.76
N LEU A 566 33.40 9.93 -8.39
CA LEU A 566 32.85 10.17 -7.06
C LEU A 566 32.23 8.88 -6.52
N GLU A 567 32.52 8.54 -5.26
CA GLU A 567 32.01 7.32 -4.64
C GLU A 567 30.49 7.38 -4.43
N LYS A 568 29.80 6.30 -4.83
CA LYS A 568 28.36 6.11 -4.60
C LYS A 568 28.09 4.65 -4.32
N ARG A 569 28.14 4.31 -3.03
CA ARG A 569 27.90 2.94 -2.56
C ARG A 569 26.43 2.59 -2.69
N GLN A 570 26.18 1.37 -3.13
CA GLN A 570 24.82 0.84 -3.26
C GLN A 570 24.85 -0.69 -3.29
N VAL A 571 23.75 -1.29 -2.85
CA VAL A 571 23.53 -2.73 -2.91
C VAL A 571 22.62 -3.04 -4.09
N CYS A 572 23.14 -3.79 -5.06
CA CYS A 572 22.38 -4.25 -6.21
C CYS A 572 21.62 -5.54 -5.84
N LEU A 573 20.31 -5.55 -6.06
CA LEU A 573 19.47 -6.69 -5.72
C LEU A 573 19.25 -7.65 -6.90
N SER A 574 19.41 -7.13 -8.13
CA SER A 574 19.39 -7.89 -9.37
C SER A 574 20.72 -8.61 -9.62
N SER A 575 20.65 -9.82 -10.16
CA SER A 575 21.83 -10.60 -10.54
C SER A 575 22.48 -10.08 -11.85
N MET A 576 21.72 -9.37 -12.69
CA MET A 576 22.15 -8.82 -13.97
C MET A 576 23.04 -7.57 -13.83
N GLN A 577 23.02 -6.91 -12.67
CA GLN A 577 23.82 -5.71 -12.42
C GLN A 577 25.24 -6.08 -11.94
N ARG A 578 26.03 -6.73 -12.80
CA ARG A 578 27.41 -7.14 -12.54
C ARG A 578 28.40 -6.48 -13.52
N PRO A 579 29.43 -5.76 -13.03
CA PRO A 579 29.69 -5.42 -11.63
C PRO A 579 28.66 -4.42 -11.09
N CYS A 580 28.32 -4.53 -9.81
CA CYS A 580 27.44 -3.56 -9.15
C CYS A 580 28.18 -2.21 -9.04
N PRO A 581 27.68 -1.13 -9.66
CA PRO A 581 28.41 0.15 -9.68
C PRO A 581 28.55 0.72 -8.26
N GLN A 582 29.77 1.04 -7.84
CA GLN A 582 30.08 1.61 -6.52
C GLN A 582 30.56 3.07 -6.59
N TYR A 583 30.52 3.66 -7.78
CA TYR A 583 30.93 5.03 -8.07
C TYR A 583 30.10 5.58 -9.23
N ILE A 584 30.14 6.90 -9.38
CA ILE A 584 29.63 7.61 -10.55
C ILE A 584 30.75 8.47 -11.16
N CYS A 585 30.70 8.67 -12.48
CA CYS A 585 31.60 9.59 -13.17
C CYS A 585 30.85 10.90 -13.42
N VAL A 586 31.36 11.99 -12.88
CA VAL A 586 30.74 13.32 -12.94
C VAL A 586 31.51 14.20 -13.90
N ASN A 587 30.85 14.85 -14.85
CA ASN A 587 31.47 15.81 -15.75
C ASN A 587 31.71 17.14 -15.01
N VAL A 588 32.97 17.53 -14.89
CA VAL A 588 33.38 18.77 -14.17
C VAL A 588 33.70 19.90 -15.16
N SER A 589 33.85 19.58 -16.45
CA SER A 589 34.31 20.48 -17.51
C SER A 589 33.22 21.37 -18.12
N SER A 590 31.94 21.08 -17.88
CA SER A 590 30.84 21.95 -18.31
C SER A 590 30.79 23.21 -17.44
N SER A 591 30.94 24.38 -18.05
CA SER A 591 31.01 25.71 -17.41
C SER A 591 29.79 26.11 -16.56
N GLY A 592 28.74 25.30 -16.54
CA GLY A 592 27.71 25.34 -15.50
C GLY A 592 27.39 23.91 -15.05
N CYS A 593 27.52 23.62 -13.75
CA CYS A 593 27.06 22.39 -13.11
C CYS A 593 25.51 22.26 -13.10
N GLY A 594 24.85 22.61 -14.20
CA GLY A 594 23.40 22.64 -14.34
C GLY A 594 22.86 21.29 -14.84
N ILE A 595 21.89 20.76 -14.11
CA ILE A 595 20.99 19.62 -14.44
C ILE A 595 21.53 18.20 -14.14
N GLN A 596 22.85 17.95 -14.12
CA GLN A 596 23.37 16.61 -13.81
C GLN A 596 23.47 16.35 -12.29
N HIS A 597 22.98 15.19 -11.84
CA HIS A 597 23.00 14.73 -10.44
C HIS A 597 22.38 15.71 -9.42
N ARG A 598 21.09 16.02 -9.54
CA ARG A 598 20.32 16.94 -8.66
C ARG A 598 20.23 16.54 -7.17
N GLN A 599 20.86 15.44 -6.77
CA GLN A 599 20.88 15.00 -5.38
C GLN A 599 21.86 15.87 -4.61
N GLN A 600 21.40 16.48 -3.52
CA GLN A 600 22.25 17.26 -2.62
C GLN A 600 23.27 16.34 -1.92
N LEU A 601 24.42 16.89 -1.52
CA LEU A 601 25.47 16.15 -0.83
C LEU A 601 26.01 16.96 0.35
N CYS A 602 26.44 16.26 1.39
CA CYS A 602 27.11 16.85 2.53
C CYS A 602 28.60 16.58 2.45
N ASP A 603 29.42 17.62 2.57
CA ASP A 603 30.87 17.45 2.68
C ASP A 603 31.33 17.22 4.13
N THR A 604 32.60 16.87 4.30
CA THR A 604 33.20 16.63 5.62
C THR A 604 33.30 17.87 6.51
N ALA A 605 33.09 19.08 5.95
CA ALA A 605 33.06 20.33 6.68
C ALA A 605 31.63 20.72 7.12
N GLY A 606 30.62 19.90 6.81
CA GLY A 606 29.22 20.16 7.15
C GLY A 606 28.53 21.14 6.18
N LYS A 607 29.11 21.40 5.02
CA LYS A 607 28.50 22.26 3.98
C LYS A 607 27.70 21.41 2.98
N THR A 608 26.47 21.84 2.73
CA THR A 608 25.58 21.21 1.74
C THR A 608 25.90 21.73 0.35
N HIS A 609 26.15 20.81 -0.58
CA HIS A 609 26.36 21.08 -2.00
C HIS A 609 25.11 20.71 -2.79
N PRO A 610 24.67 21.53 -3.76
CA PRO A 610 23.44 21.29 -4.52
C PRO A 610 23.51 20.05 -5.42
N ASN A 611 24.70 19.70 -5.91
CA ASN A 611 24.92 18.54 -6.78
C ASN A 611 26.36 18.04 -6.72
N ALA A 612 26.61 16.84 -7.26
CA ALA A 612 27.92 16.20 -7.23
C ALA A 612 29.01 17.03 -7.94
N CYS A 613 28.65 17.74 -9.02
CA CYS A 613 29.59 18.59 -9.77
C CYS A 613 30.10 19.76 -8.92
N SER A 614 29.20 20.43 -8.17
CA SER A 614 29.58 21.54 -7.28
C SER A 614 30.52 21.12 -6.15
N LEU A 615 30.38 19.91 -5.61
CA LEU A 615 31.27 19.36 -4.59
C LEU A 615 32.68 19.12 -5.16
N LEU A 616 32.77 18.58 -6.38
CA LEU A 616 34.04 18.30 -7.05
C LEU A 616 34.76 19.58 -7.51
N GLN A 617 34.03 20.58 -8.04
CA GLN A 617 34.59 21.90 -8.37
C GLN A 617 35.13 22.61 -7.13
N GLY A 618 34.49 22.43 -5.97
CA GLY A 618 34.95 22.96 -4.70
C GLY A 618 36.07 22.17 -4.03
N HIS A 619 36.63 21.14 -4.68
CA HIS A 619 37.64 20.22 -4.13
C HIS A 619 37.30 19.67 -2.73
N SER A 620 36.01 19.55 -2.43
CA SER A 620 35.53 19.15 -1.11
C SER A 620 35.40 17.62 -1.03
N GLN A 621 35.63 17.04 0.15
CA GLN A 621 35.49 15.60 0.36
C GLN A 621 34.05 15.25 0.74
N LEU A 622 33.51 14.20 0.12
CA LEU A 622 32.17 13.70 0.42
C LEU A 622 32.11 13.10 1.82
N ALA A 623 31.16 13.54 2.64
CA ALA A 623 30.79 12.87 3.89
C ALA A 623 29.65 11.85 3.67
N TYR A 624 28.54 12.29 3.08
CA TYR A 624 27.40 11.44 2.73
C TYR A 624 26.50 12.08 1.66
N TRP A 625 25.66 11.26 1.04
CA TRP A 625 24.66 11.71 0.06
C TRP A 625 23.42 12.25 0.79
N GLY A 626 22.98 13.47 0.46
CA GLY A 626 21.90 14.17 1.14
C GLY A 626 22.34 15.53 1.68
N ALA A 627 21.36 16.36 2.10
CA ALA A 627 21.65 17.63 2.74
C ALA A 627 22.28 17.45 4.13
N CYS A 628 23.16 18.35 4.52
CA CYS A 628 23.68 18.39 5.88
C CYS A 628 22.56 18.73 6.87
N ARG A 629 22.59 18.11 8.06
CA ARG A 629 21.73 18.50 9.18
C ARG A 629 22.23 19.82 9.83
N PRO A 630 21.34 20.64 10.40
CA PRO A 630 21.70 21.96 10.94
C PRO A 630 22.67 21.90 12.14
N GLU A 631 23.51 22.94 12.25
CA GLU A 631 24.70 23.03 13.13
C GLU A 631 24.46 22.84 14.64
N TYR A 632 23.23 22.96 15.14
CA TYR A 632 22.93 22.84 16.59
C TYR A 632 23.05 21.39 17.09
N GLU A 633 22.83 20.40 16.22
CA GLU A 633 23.03 18.97 16.50
C GLU A 633 24.46 18.49 16.16
N ALA A 634 25.26 19.31 15.48
CA ALA A 634 26.47 18.90 14.78
C ALA A 634 27.78 19.06 15.57
N ARG A 635 27.79 19.81 16.67
CA ARG A 635 29.05 20.29 17.28
C ARG A 635 29.94 19.21 17.89
N ASN A 636 29.42 18.00 18.18
CA ASN A 636 30.20 16.90 18.78
C ASN A 636 30.11 15.53 18.04
N GLU A 637 29.23 15.35 17.04
CA GLU A 637 28.92 14.01 16.49
C GLU A 637 29.42 13.74 15.05
N LEU A 638 30.00 14.73 14.37
CA LEU A 638 30.44 14.60 12.98
C LEU A 638 31.73 13.77 12.79
N SER A 639 32.49 13.50 13.86
CA SER A 639 33.80 12.84 13.80
C SER A 639 33.88 11.46 14.49
N GLU A 640 32.79 10.99 15.11
CA GLU A 640 32.77 9.67 15.76
C GLU A 640 32.32 8.59 14.78
N LEU A 641 33.21 7.60 14.53
CA LEU A 641 32.86 6.41 13.76
C LEU A 641 31.74 5.64 14.49
N VAL A 642 30.79 5.12 13.75
CA VAL A 642 29.67 4.33 14.30
C VAL A 642 29.49 3.04 13.51
N CYS A 643 29.08 1.98 14.18
CA CYS A 643 28.64 0.75 13.53
C CYS A 643 27.14 0.87 13.28
N GLY A 644 26.72 0.74 12.02
CA GLY A 644 25.31 0.66 11.65
C GLY A 644 24.71 -0.71 11.97
N THR A 645 23.39 -0.77 12.11
CA THR A 645 22.64 -2.03 12.32
C THR A 645 22.78 -3.03 11.17
N ASN A 646 23.26 -2.58 10.02
CA ASN A 646 23.63 -3.43 8.87
C ASN A 646 25.05 -4.02 8.97
N GLY A 647 25.78 -3.79 10.06
CA GLY A 647 27.16 -4.26 10.24
C GLY A 647 28.18 -3.52 9.37
N VAL A 648 27.89 -2.28 8.94
CA VAL A 648 28.80 -1.41 8.19
C VAL A 648 29.25 -0.24 9.07
N THR A 649 30.54 0.12 9.00
CA THR A 649 31.08 1.26 9.76
C THR A 649 30.89 2.57 9.02
N TYR A 650 30.20 3.53 9.62
CA TYR A 650 29.95 4.85 9.06
C TYR A 650 30.86 5.90 9.69
N ARG A 651 31.07 7.00 8.95
CA ARG A 651 31.86 8.15 9.42
C ARG A 651 31.18 8.94 10.54
N SER A 652 29.85 8.92 10.56
CA SER A 652 28.99 9.57 11.54
C SER A 652 27.62 8.90 11.57
N SER A 653 26.84 9.20 12.60
CA SER A 653 25.42 8.80 12.71
C SER A 653 24.59 9.30 11.52
N PHE A 654 24.85 10.51 11.04
CA PHE A 654 24.17 11.11 9.89
C PHE A 654 24.46 10.38 8.57
N ALA A 655 25.70 9.89 8.40
CA ALA A 655 26.05 9.09 7.23
C ALA A 655 25.32 7.74 7.21
N ALA A 656 25.13 7.11 8.37
CA ALA A 656 24.30 5.91 8.49
C ALA A 656 22.83 6.23 8.14
N LEU A 657 22.32 7.33 8.67
CA LEU A 657 20.94 7.77 8.46
C LEU A 657 20.62 8.05 6.98
N ALA A 658 21.57 8.63 6.25
CA ALA A 658 21.47 8.91 4.82
C ALA A 658 21.29 7.61 3.98
N ASP A 659 21.80 6.50 4.48
CA ASP A 659 21.67 5.17 3.88
C ASP A 659 20.44 4.38 4.41
N PHE A 660 19.52 5.03 5.14
CA PHE A 660 18.39 4.42 5.86
C PHE A 660 18.83 3.46 6.99
N VAL A 661 20.02 3.65 7.57
CA VAL A 661 20.55 2.77 8.62
C VAL A 661 20.62 3.51 9.95
N THR A 662 20.17 2.84 11.00
CA THR A 662 20.30 3.30 12.39
C THR A 662 21.62 2.84 13.00
N VAL A 663 22.10 3.57 14.00
CA VAL A 663 23.33 3.22 14.73
C VAL A 663 23.07 2.04 15.65
N ASP A 664 23.93 1.02 15.58
CA ASP A 664 23.95 -0.12 16.49
C ASP A 664 24.77 0.24 17.75
N TYR A 665 26.00 0.72 17.56
CA TYR A 665 26.89 1.19 18.64
C TYR A 665 27.97 2.14 18.13
N VAL A 666 28.58 2.88 19.04
CA VAL A 666 29.70 3.79 18.75
C VAL A 666 30.99 3.00 18.52
N GLY A 667 31.75 3.39 17.50
CA GLY A 667 33.01 2.77 17.09
C GLY A 667 32.88 1.97 15.78
N ARG A 668 33.96 1.24 15.45
CA ARG A 668 33.98 0.36 14.27
C ARG A 668 33.23 -0.93 14.57
N CYS A 669 32.66 -1.55 13.54
CA CYS A 669 32.03 -2.85 13.66
C CYS A 669 33.07 -3.93 14.03
N ARG A 670 32.77 -4.76 15.05
CA ARG A 670 33.69 -5.77 15.61
C ARG A 670 33.07 -7.13 15.88
N GLU A 671 31.75 -7.20 16.03
CA GLU A 671 30.99 -8.42 16.31
C GLU A 671 29.68 -8.42 15.50
N VAL A 672 29.07 -9.59 15.40
CA VAL A 672 27.78 -9.82 14.74
C VAL A 672 26.80 -10.34 15.78
N GLY A 673 25.59 -9.80 15.79
CA GLY A 673 24.52 -10.31 16.63
C GLY A 673 24.05 -11.69 16.22
N LEU A 674 23.84 -12.56 17.20
CA LEU A 674 23.25 -13.89 17.00
C LEU A 674 21.73 -13.77 16.69
N LEU A 675 21.21 -14.68 15.88
CA LEU A 675 19.81 -14.76 15.45
C LEU A 675 18.99 -15.55 16.46
N VAL A 676 18.60 -14.87 17.53
CA VAL A 676 17.85 -15.46 18.65
C VAL A 676 16.54 -14.70 18.83
N SER A 677 15.53 -15.35 19.43
CA SER A 677 14.15 -14.83 19.54
C SER A 677 13.93 -13.76 20.61
N ASP A 678 14.78 -13.74 21.65
CA ASP A 678 14.81 -12.65 22.64
C ASP A 678 15.09 -11.27 21.96
N MET A 679 14.80 -10.15 22.59
CA MET A 679 15.07 -8.82 22.02
C MET A 679 16.09 -8.04 22.86
N GLY A 680 16.88 -8.75 23.68
CA GLY A 680 18.01 -8.21 24.42
C GLY A 680 19.32 -8.13 23.63
N ARG A 681 20.38 -7.68 24.30
CA ARG A 681 21.73 -7.54 23.76
C ARG A 681 22.26 -8.87 23.19
N ARG A 682 22.81 -8.83 21.98
CA ARG A 682 23.28 -10.02 21.23
C ARG A 682 24.78 -10.22 21.19
N CYS A 683 25.55 -9.18 21.48
CA CYS A 683 27.01 -9.19 21.44
C CYS A 683 27.62 -9.02 22.83
N LYS A 684 28.78 -9.64 23.08
CA LYS A 684 29.38 -9.71 24.42
C LYS A 684 30.24 -8.49 24.76
N THR A 685 31.00 -7.98 23.80
CA THR A 685 31.95 -6.87 24.06
C THR A 685 31.38 -5.48 23.75
N VAL A 686 30.28 -5.41 22.98
CA VAL A 686 29.70 -4.16 22.47
C VAL A 686 28.85 -3.46 23.52
N GLN A 687 29.12 -2.20 23.83
CA GLN A 687 28.26 -1.39 24.69
C GLN A 687 27.10 -0.79 23.89
N CYS A 688 25.87 -1.14 24.26
CA CYS A 688 24.68 -0.65 23.57
C CYS A 688 24.25 0.74 24.04
N PRO A 689 23.75 1.59 23.13
CA PRO A 689 23.15 2.86 23.51
C PRO A 689 21.86 2.62 24.32
N ASN A 690 21.56 3.56 25.21
CA ASN A 690 20.30 3.53 25.94
C ASN A 690 19.14 3.89 25.00
N LEU A 691 18.00 3.24 25.19
CA LEU A 691 16.80 3.56 24.44
C LEU A 691 16.29 4.97 24.83
N PRO A 692 15.75 5.73 23.86
CA PRO A 692 15.37 7.12 24.07
C PRO A 692 14.16 7.29 25.00
N SER A 693 13.36 6.24 25.20
CA SER A 693 12.18 6.24 26.07
C SER A 693 11.89 4.82 26.58
N LYS A 694 11.24 4.71 27.74
CA LYS A 694 10.75 3.44 28.29
C LYS A 694 9.55 2.88 27.52
N HIS A 695 8.86 3.73 26.74
CA HIS A 695 7.71 3.34 25.92
C HIS A 695 8.10 2.75 24.56
N CYS A 696 9.38 2.66 24.27
CA CYS A 696 9.90 2.05 23.05
C CYS A 696 9.68 0.53 23.05
N LEU A 697 9.18 0.00 21.93
CA LEU A 697 9.23 -1.43 21.70
C LEU A 697 10.67 -1.81 21.30
N GLN A 698 11.25 -2.73 22.06
CA GLN A 698 12.62 -3.20 21.82
C GLN A 698 12.63 -4.19 20.67
N ILE A 699 13.37 -3.85 19.61
CA ILE A 699 13.55 -4.73 18.46
C ILE A 699 15.04 -4.81 18.18
N VAL A 700 15.57 -6.02 18.01
CA VAL A 700 16.96 -6.20 17.58
C VAL A 700 16.98 -6.60 16.10
N PRO A 701 17.54 -5.76 15.21
CA PRO A 701 17.66 -6.11 13.81
C PRO A 701 18.53 -7.37 13.59
N PRO A 702 18.22 -8.23 12.60
CA PRO A 702 19.00 -9.42 12.33
C PRO A 702 20.48 -9.11 12.04
N GLY A 703 21.38 -9.66 12.87
CA GLY A 703 22.82 -9.43 12.78
C GLY A 703 23.35 -8.21 13.55
N ALA A 704 22.47 -7.39 14.13
CA ALA A 704 22.84 -6.26 14.99
C ALA A 704 23.04 -6.69 16.45
N CYS A 705 23.84 -5.92 17.19
CA CYS A 705 24.17 -6.21 18.57
C CYS A 705 23.16 -5.67 19.58
N CYS A 706 22.52 -4.53 19.26
CA CYS A 706 21.78 -3.71 20.20
C CYS A 706 20.32 -3.51 19.78
N PRO A 707 19.40 -3.38 20.75
CA PRO A 707 18.00 -3.09 20.47
C PRO A 707 17.83 -1.64 20.02
N ILE A 708 16.96 -1.45 19.02
CA ILE A 708 16.49 -0.13 18.58
C ILE A 708 15.09 0.15 19.12
N CYS A 709 14.74 1.43 19.24
CA CYS A 709 13.37 1.88 19.48
C CYS A 709 12.56 1.78 18.19
N GLY A 710 12.18 0.57 17.79
CA GLY A 710 11.28 0.37 16.65
C GLY A 710 9.84 0.57 17.10
N GLY A 711 9.02 1.27 16.31
CA GLY A 711 7.57 1.20 16.47
C GLY A 711 7.10 -0.23 16.18
N ALA A 712 7.42 -0.71 14.98
CA ALA A 712 7.42 -2.13 14.64
C ALA A 712 8.42 -2.39 13.51
N ALA A 713 8.80 -3.64 13.32
CA ALA A 713 9.70 -4.07 12.26
C ALA A 713 9.10 -5.25 11.50
N PHE A 714 9.46 -5.36 10.24
CA PHE A 714 9.04 -6.44 9.37
C PHE A 714 10.14 -6.81 8.40
N ARG A 715 10.04 -8.04 7.91
CA ARG A 715 10.99 -8.63 6.98
C ARG A 715 10.29 -8.85 5.65
N ILE A 716 10.96 -8.47 4.57
CA ILE A 716 10.47 -8.60 3.22
C ILE A 716 11.29 -9.64 2.46
N ILE A 717 10.60 -10.60 1.82
CA ILE A 717 11.17 -11.49 0.82
C ILE A 717 10.85 -10.92 -0.57
N TYR A 718 11.82 -10.99 -1.48
CA TYR A 718 11.69 -10.45 -2.83
C TYR A 718 12.15 -11.47 -3.87
N SER A 719 11.56 -11.43 -5.07
CA SER A 719 11.96 -12.28 -6.19
C SER A 719 13.07 -11.60 -6.99
N ARG A 720 14.25 -12.24 -7.02
CA ARG A 720 15.39 -11.79 -7.84
C ARG A 720 15.05 -11.83 -9.34
N LYS A 721 14.28 -12.83 -9.79
CA LYS A 721 13.85 -12.93 -11.19
C LYS A 721 12.95 -11.76 -11.61
N GLN A 722 12.07 -11.26 -10.73
CA GLN A 722 11.28 -10.07 -11.06
C GLN A 722 12.16 -8.83 -11.22
N LEU A 723 13.16 -8.65 -10.35
CA LEU A 723 14.12 -7.56 -10.48
C LEU A 723 14.96 -7.67 -11.76
N ASP A 724 15.38 -8.88 -12.15
CA ASP A 724 16.12 -9.12 -13.39
C ASP A 724 15.26 -8.77 -14.62
N ARG A 725 13.97 -9.13 -14.62
CA ARG A 725 13.01 -8.74 -15.67
C ARG A 725 12.80 -7.22 -15.73
N ALA A 726 12.65 -6.57 -14.58
CA ALA A 726 12.52 -5.12 -14.50
C ALA A 726 13.79 -4.42 -15.03
N TYR A 727 14.98 -4.92 -14.65
CA TYR A 727 16.26 -4.39 -15.10
C TYR A 727 16.41 -4.50 -16.62
N TYR A 728 16.01 -5.65 -17.19
CA TYR A 728 15.98 -5.85 -18.64
C TYR A 728 15.05 -4.84 -19.34
N ALA A 729 13.85 -4.62 -18.81
CA ALA A 729 12.88 -3.68 -19.37
C ALA A 729 13.37 -2.21 -19.34
N LEU A 730 14.11 -1.83 -18.29
CA LEU A 730 14.73 -0.51 -18.17
C LEU A 730 15.94 -0.31 -19.10
N ARG A 731 16.40 -1.36 -19.81
CA ARG A 731 17.59 -1.34 -20.70
C ARG A 731 18.85 -0.79 -20.00
N GLY A 732 18.98 -1.03 -18.69
CA GLY A 732 20.07 -0.51 -17.85
C GLY A 732 20.01 0.99 -17.55
N GLN A 733 19.03 1.74 -18.07
CA GLN A 733 18.80 3.14 -17.69
C GLN A 733 18.12 3.19 -16.30
N HIS A 734 18.44 4.21 -15.50
CA HIS A 734 17.84 4.39 -14.16
C HIS A 734 17.95 3.17 -13.23
N SER A 735 19.02 2.38 -13.38
CA SER A 735 19.29 1.17 -12.58
C SER A 735 19.36 1.40 -11.07
N SER A 736 19.57 2.65 -10.62
CA SER A 736 19.52 3.04 -9.20
C SER A 736 18.17 2.76 -8.55
N LEU A 737 17.07 2.73 -9.32
CA LEU A 737 15.72 2.42 -8.83
C LEU A 737 15.59 0.99 -8.29
N LEU A 738 16.31 0.03 -8.89
CA LEU A 738 16.24 -1.39 -8.53
C LEU A 738 17.30 -1.81 -7.50
N THR A 739 17.94 -0.83 -6.86
CA THR A 739 18.89 -1.05 -5.75
C THR A 739 18.14 -1.09 -4.43
N LEU A 740 18.81 -1.56 -3.38
CA LEU A 740 18.27 -1.54 -2.02
C LEU A 740 17.84 -0.13 -1.60
N HIS A 741 18.67 0.89 -1.88
CA HIS A 741 18.34 2.28 -1.57
C HIS A 741 17.10 2.77 -2.33
N GLY A 742 16.99 2.40 -3.63
CA GLY A 742 15.81 2.73 -4.44
C GLY A 742 14.53 2.11 -3.88
N ILE A 743 14.55 0.82 -3.51
CA ILE A 743 13.40 0.15 -2.89
C ILE A 743 13.04 0.79 -1.55
N LEU A 744 14.02 1.05 -0.67
CA LEU A 744 13.76 1.69 0.63
C LEU A 744 13.19 3.10 0.46
N GLN A 745 13.66 3.86 -0.52
CA GLN A 745 13.10 5.18 -0.84
C GLN A 745 11.63 5.09 -1.28
N GLU A 746 11.29 4.12 -2.14
CA GLU A 746 9.90 3.90 -2.56
C GLU A 746 9.00 3.41 -1.40
N ILE A 747 9.53 2.63 -0.46
CA ILE A 747 8.81 2.28 0.78
C ILE A 747 8.65 3.52 1.69
N ASP A 748 9.67 4.37 1.79
CA ASP A 748 9.61 5.61 2.59
C ASP A 748 8.50 6.55 2.10
N HIS A 749 8.27 6.62 0.77
CA HIS A 749 7.16 7.38 0.18
C HIS A 749 5.77 6.87 0.59
N LEU A 750 5.64 5.62 1.04
CA LEU A 750 4.37 5.08 1.54
C LEU A 750 4.06 5.53 2.98
N VAL A 751 5.07 5.96 3.73
CA VAL A 751 4.93 6.40 5.13
C VAL A 751 4.26 7.76 5.19
N GLN A 752 3.01 7.81 5.66
CA GLN A 752 2.20 9.04 5.72
C GLN A 752 2.48 9.89 6.98
N VAL A 753 3.03 9.28 8.03
CA VAL A 753 3.31 9.94 9.31
C VAL A 753 4.73 10.51 9.30
N SER A 754 4.84 11.82 9.44
CA SER A 754 6.13 12.54 9.36
C SER A 754 7.05 12.34 10.57
N ASP A 755 6.49 11.95 11.71
CA ASP A 755 7.21 11.64 12.96
C ASP A 755 7.96 10.29 12.90
N CYS A 756 7.57 9.43 11.96
CA CYS A 756 8.17 8.12 11.75
C CYS A 756 9.25 8.20 10.68
N GLN A 757 10.33 7.45 10.88
CA GLN A 757 11.45 7.32 9.97
C GLN A 757 11.67 5.86 9.61
N LEU A 758 11.84 5.60 8.32
CA LEU A 758 12.22 4.29 7.82
C LEU A 758 13.69 3.99 8.11
N THR A 759 13.96 2.79 8.60
CA THR A 759 15.28 2.16 8.56
C THR A 759 15.18 0.80 7.89
N GLY A 760 16.17 0.42 7.09
CA GLY A 760 16.18 -0.89 6.48
C GLY A 760 17.50 -1.25 5.80
N PHE A 761 17.75 -2.55 5.68
CA PHE A 761 18.95 -3.09 5.06
C PHE A 761 18.78 -4.54 4.59
N LEU A 762 19.70 -5.04 3.77
CA LEU A 762 19.74 -6.44 3.35
C LEU A 762 20.29 -7.32 4.48
N THR A 763 19.48 -8.23 5.00
CA THR A 763 19.81 -9.07 6.16
C THR A 763 20.81 -10.17 5.84
N ILE A 764 21.41 -10.71 6.90
CA ILE A 764 22.27 -11.89 6.84
C ILE A 764 21.50 -13.20 6.62
N GLU A 765 20.18 -13.19 6.48
CA GLU A 765 19.34 -14.40 6.38
C GLU A 765 18.56 -14.49 5.05
N VAL A 766 18.91 -13.72 4.02
CA VAL A 766 18.12 -13.54 2.78
C VAL A 766 16.81 -12.79 2.99
N GLY A 767 16.80 -11.49 2.67
CA GLY A 767 15.60 -10.64 2.76
C GLY A 767 15.97 -9.21 3.18
N ILE A 768 15.01 -8.29 3.06
CA ILE A 768 15.17 -6.90 3.47
C ILE A 768 14.52 -6.73 4.84
N PHE A 769 15.28 -6.29 5.83
CA PHE A 769 14.74 -5.84 7.11
C PHE A 769 14.30 -4.40 6.96
N VAL A 770 13.10 -4.08 7.47
CA VAL A 770 12.56 -2.73 7.52
C VAL A 770 11.95 -2.49 8.90
N ALA A 771 12.20 -1.33 9.48
CA ALA A 771 11.53 -0.88 10.69
C ALA A 771 11.17 0.61 10.57
N LEU A 772 10.08 1.00 11.21
CA LEU A 772 9.75 2.42 11.40
C LEU A 772 10.15 2.82 12.81
N VAL A 773 11.10 3.76 12.91
CA VAL A 773 11.61 4.31 14.18
C VAL A 773 11.15 5.76 14.34
N PRO A 774 10.86 6.24 15.56
CA PRO A 774 10.49 7.64 15.78
C PRO A 774 11.69 8.58 15.64
N ARG A 775 11.44 9.81 15.18
CA ARG A 775 12.43 10.88 14.99
C ARG A 775 12.71 11.64 16.30
N GLY A 776 13.28 10.95 17.28
CA GLY A 776 13.57 11.51 18.61
C GLY A 776 12.90 10.72 19.74
N PRO A 777 12.93 11.22 20.99
CA PRO A 777 12.30 10.54 22.12
C PRO A 777 10.77 10.52 21.96
N PRO A 778 10.16 9.34 21.72
CA PRO A 778 8.74 9.27 21.39
C PRO A 778 7.86 9.32 22.64
N THR A 779 6.68 9.90 22.49
CA THR A 779 5.54 9.63 23.38
C THR A 779 5.00 8.21 23.14
N LEU A 780 4.25 7.66 24.10
CA LEU A 780 3.59 6.35 23.95
C LEU A 780 2.72 6.31 22.68
N LEU A 781 2.02 7.41 22.37
CA LEU A 781 1.18 7.52 21.19
C LEU A 781 2.01 7.49 19.90
N GLN A 782 3.08 8.28 19.80
CA GLN A 782 3.95 8.32 18.61
C GLN A 782 4.58 6.94 18.32
N ALA A 783 5.03 6.23 19.36
CA ALA A 783 5.58 4.89 19.20
C ALA A 783 4.53 3.91 18.63
N LYS A 784 3.31 3.92 19.18
CA LYS A 784 2.19 3.08 18.69
C LYS A 784 1.79 3.42 17.26
N VAL A 785 1.79 4.70 16.89
CA VAL A 785 1.44 5.14 15.53
C VAL A 785 2.46 4.66 14.51
N CYS A 786 3.77 4.77 14.80
CA CYS A 786 4.79 4.21 13.92
C CYS A 786 4.71 2.68 13.81
N ALA A 787 4.28 1.99 14.88
CA ALA A 787 4.00 0.56 14.83
C ALA A 787 2.86 0.23 13.85
N THR A 788 1.72 0.92 13.97
CA THR A 788 0.57 0.70 13.08
C THR A 788 0.87 1.08 11.64
N GLU A 789 1.66 2.13 11.40
CA GLU A 789 2.10 2.49 10.05
C GLU A 789 2.98 1.41 9.41
N ALA A 790 3.83 0.74 10.20
CA ALA A 790 4.65 -0.37 9.74
C ALA A 790 3.80 -1.62 9.45
N GLU A 791 2.83 -1.95 10.32
CA GLU A 791 1.86 -3.03 10.08
C GLU A 791 1.07 -2.80 8.79
N LYS A 792 0.62 -1.56 8.54
CA LYS A 792 -0.07 -1.17 7.30
C LYS A 792 0.77 -1.47 6.06
N ILE A 793 2.03 -1.02 6.03
CA ILE A 793 2.93 -1.24 4.89
C ILE A 793 3.20 -2.73 4.70
N SER A 794 3.46 -3.47 5.79
CA SER A 794 3.65 -4.93 5.75
C SER A 794 2.43 -5.64 5.15
N ALA A 795 1.22 -5.25 5.57
CA ALA A 795 -0.03 -5.82 5.05
C ALA A 795 -0.24 -5.51 3.56
N LEU A 796 0.10 -4.29 3.09
CA LEU A 796 0.01 -3.93 1.67
C LEU A 796 0.92 -4.81 0.77
N ILE A 797 2.10 -5.17 1.27
CA ILE A 797 3.06 -6.04 0.56
C ILE A 797 2.51 -7.48 0.53
N SER A 798 2.10 -8.02 1.68
CA SER A 798 1.61 -9.40 1.76
C SER A 798 0.28 -9.59 1.04
N SER A 799 -0.57 -8.56 0.96
CA SER A 799 -1.80 -8.59 0.16
C SER A 799 -1.60 -8.36 -1.34
N GLN A 800 -0.36 -8.11 -1.78
CA GLN A 800 -0.05 -7.75 -3.18
C GLN A 800 -0.96 -6.62 -3.71
N SER A 801 -1.17 -5.59 -2.88
CA SER A 801 -2.02 -4.45 -3.24
C SER A 801 -1.51 -3.75 -4.50
N PRO A 802 -2.39 -3.22 -5.39
CA PRO A 802 -1.99 -2.42 -6.54
C PRO A 802 -1.09 -1.23 -6.20
N ARG A 803 -1.14 -0.68 -4.98
CA ARG A 803 -0.19 0.35 -4.53
C ARG A 803 1.27 -0.14 -4.49
N ILE A 804 1.48 -1.43 -4.25
CA ILE A 804 2.80 -2.08 -4.27
C ILE A 804 3.10 -2.62 -5.66
N THR A 805 2.16 -3.35 -6.26
CA THR A 805 2.40 -4.11 -7.48
C THR A 805 2.42 -3.27 -8.75
N THR A 806 1.84 -2.06 -8.73
CA THR A 806 1.97 -1.07 -9.82
C THR A 806 3.32 -0.37 -9.81
N ASN A 807 3.98 -0.19 -8.66
CA ASN A 807 5.30 0.41 -8.61
C ASN A 807 6.35 -0.62 -9.06
N LEU A 808 7.16 -0.29 -10.08
CA LEU A 808 8.11 -1.26 -10.64
C LEU A 808 9.10 -1.78 -9.59
N ALA A 809 9.64 -0.92 -8.73
CA ALA A 809 10.64 -1.31 -7.73
C ALA A 809 10.03 -2.19 -6.62
N LEU A 810 8.81 -1.85 -6.18
CA LEU A 810 8.10 -2.58 -5.14
C LEU A 810 7.41 -3.86 -5.65
N SER A 811 7.16 -3.96 -6.97
CA SER A 811 6.48 -5.13 -7.57
C SER A 811 7.25 -6.45 -7.43
N ALA A 812 8.53 -6.41 -7.07
CA ALA A 812 9.34 -7.60 -6.82
C ALA A 812 9.23 -8.11 -5.36
N LEU A 813 8.59 -7.37 -4.47
CA LEU A 813 8.39 -7.76 -3.07
C LEU A 813 7.23 -8.76 -3.00
N THR A 814 7.50 -9.99 -2.56
CA THR A 814 6.54 -11.10 -2.67
C THR A 814 5.78 -11.36 -1.38
N VAL A 815 6.44 -11.24 -0.22
CA VAL A 815 5.81 -11.42 1.09
C VAL A 815 6.50 -10.57 2.14
N SER A 816 5.73 -10.12 3.13
CA SER A 816 6.20 -9.43 4.33
C SER A 816 5.76 -10.17 5.59
N HIS A 817 6.62 -10.20 6.62
CA HIS A 817 6.33 -10.81 7.90
C HIS A 817 6.75 -9.89 9.05
N MET A 818 5.87 -9.64 10.01
CA MET A 818 6.16 -8.81 11.18
C MET A 818 7.15 -9.53 12.11
N LEU A 819 8.08 -8.79 12.71
CA LEU A 819 8.94 -9.32 13.76
C LEU A 819 8.23 -9.09 15.09
N GLU A 820 7.71 -10.16 15.68
CA GLU A 820 7.02 -10.07 16.96
C GLU A 820 8.03 -9.96 18.10
N PRO A 821 7.89 -8.97 19.01
CA PRO A 821 8.65 -8.95 20.24
C PRO A 821 8.19 -10.13 21.11
N THR A 822 9.11 -10.99 21.54
CA THR A 822 8.78 -11.99 22.55
C THR A 822 8.44 -11.26 23.85
N VAL A 823 7.15 -11.17 24.18
CA VAL A 823 6.69 -10.71 25.49
C VAL A 823 7.05 -11.80 26.50
N ASN A 824 8.30 -11.83 26.98
CA ASN A 824 8.71 -12.51 28.21
C ASN A 824 10.14 -12.14 28.62
N GLY A 825 10.26 -11.00 29.29
CA GLY A 825 11.35 -10.67 30.20
C GLY A 825 10.84 -10.14 31.55
N GLY A 826 9.53 -10.26 31.81
CA GLY A 826 9.01 -10.12 33.16
C GLY A 826 9.47 -11.33 33.94
N ALA A 827 10.40 -11.13 34.87
CA ALA A 827 10.72 -12.13 35.86
C ALA A 827 9.39 -12.63 36.46
N LEU A 828 9.04 -13.89 36.17
CA LEU A 828 8.29 -14.71 37.11
C LEU A 828 9.20 -14.83 38.34
N MET A 829 9.22 -13.78 39.15
CA MET A 829 9.56 -13.90 40.55
C MET A 829 8.54 -14.89 41.09
N PRO A 830 8.94 -16.11 41.51
CA PRO A 830 8.00 -16.94 42.26
C PRO A 830 7.60 -16.09 43.46
N SER A 831 6.29 -15.93 43.65
CA SER A 831 5.77 -15.20 44.79
C SER A 831 6.35 -15.80 46.07
N GLN A 832 7.31 -15.10 46.71
CA GLN A 832 7.88 -15.46 48.00
C GLN A 832 6.83 -15.48 49.14
N ARG A 833 5.55 -15.29 48.84
CA ARG A 833 4.45 -15.36 49.81
C ARG A 833 3.84 -16.75 49.98
N ILE A 834 4.17 -17.74 49.13
CA ILE A 834 3.63 -19.11 49.28
C ILE A 834 4.56 -20.04 50.08
N SER A 835 5.88 -19.76 50.14
CA SER A 835 6.82 -20.56 50.94
C SER A 835 6.73 -20.30 52.45
N ILE A 836 6.21 -19.15 52.90
CA ILE A 836 6.10 -18.82 54.34
C ILE A 836 4.86 -19.51 54.98
N LEU A 837 3.81 -19.77 54.21
CA LEU A 837 2.60 -20.47 54.69
C LEU A 837 2.82 -22.00 54.85
N LEU A 838 3.65 -22.60 53.99
CA LEU A 838 3.97 -24.03 54.08
C LEU A 838 4.98 -24.36 55.20
N ILE A 839 5.88 -23.43 55.54
CA ILE A 839 6.81 -23.61 56.66
C ILE A 839 6.09 -23.39 58.01
N GLY A 840 5.13 -22.46 58.08
CA GLY A 840 4.31 -22.25 59.28
C GLY A 840 3.42 -23.45 59.66
N LEU A 841 2.86 -24.15 58.66
CA LEU A 841 2.02 -25.34 58.89
C LEU A 841 2.81 -26.60 59.28
N LEU A 842 4.09 -26.69 58.90
CA LEU A 842 4.97 -27.79 59.31
C LEU A 842 5.53 -27.61 60.73
N ILE A 843 5.73 -26.36 61.19
CA ILE A 843 6.20 -26.09 62.56
C ILE A 843 5.06 -26.24 63.59
N SER A 844 3.80 -25.95 63.21
CA SER A 844 2.65 -26.16 64.10
C SER A 844 2.31 -27.64 64.37
N ARG A 845 2.82 -28.58 63.56
CA ARG A 845 2.61 -30.03 63.75
C ARG A 845 3.68 -30.72 64.60
N TYR A 846 4.76 -30.02 64.96
CA TYR A 846 5.85 -30.56 65.76
C TYR A 846 5.87 -30.08 67.23
N ILE A 847 4.86 -29.31 67.65
CA ILE A 847 4.72 -28.79 69.04
C ILE A 847 3.57 -29.46 69.82
N TYR A 848 2.92 -30.49 69.24
CA TYR A 848 1.97 -31.34 69.94
C TYR A 848 2.20 -32.83 69.62
N ILE A 849 3.37 -33.34 70.01
CA ILE A 849 3.60 -34.72 70.46
C ILE A 849 4.62 -34.66 71.60
#